data_AF-A0AAV2SIR5-F1
#
_entry.id   AF-A0AAV2SIR5-F1
#
_cell.length_a   1.000
_cell.length_b   1.000
_cell.length_c   1.000
_cell.angle_alpha   90.00
_cell.angle_beta   90.00
_cell.angle_gamma   90.00
#
_symmetry.space_group_name_H-M   'P 1'
#
loop_
_entity.id
_entity.type
_entity.pdbx_description
1 polymer ?
#
loop_
_entity_poly.entity_id
_entity_poly.type
_entity_poly.pdbx_seq_one_letter_code
_entity_poly.pdbx_strand_id
1 'polypeptide(L)'
;MTTDDQKDTSVKEASPPRPTKLPGHFDMNRYFPNVRQVEYRPDAGPEDTLLFKHYNRAENINGKPMEEWFKFSVCFFNSFRYKGGDNHYGDRTHQRHRDWEDRSGYRYDYGGAGIAASGSTWHETSAGAAPRDPARQPTTNAAPGEGNPTPPEPRKPKHDLQHYAERIKAAFEFFFKLGVRFYNASDRDFCPEFDNYDETCRHLDEMVNLVVDLQKQSHCRPLYFSADLFSHPRYANGGAASNDANVAAYAAAQVKKALDVAKRLNAENFVFFHPRDGYQHPHMRHWFKDMTHLATLYRMAVQYKEKIGYHGQFLIQPKPHEPKRHQYECDAMSVMHMLRAFNLEKHFKLYIKPAYASMLGRTYEHDVFMAAAFNMLGMIDASDSYKEVSGTSDLHSRDSRWATYVMKIVMEQGGLHKGGFVLGGRLRRESIEPMDLFTGHILTMDTYARAMKSAARMLADGIFTRNLQQRYITWKSEFGDRLSQGGCTLEDCETHVKKLGEPKPDSLRYEHYDSMFNFYVWPMYGHGRSGGPGFDGPGYGGGPGYGPGGPGGPGGPGGPGGPCGSPYGPSFDGGPGYCGGPGFGGDQPYGRRPSFSGGPGGPGRPGFDGPGGPGGPGGPGGPGYGGPGYGPGYGRPGYGGQTPGTPGSHRGFPGGPPFQGGFERPGSRCHFDGPDNFERERICRERDFDRHGPPGSGYNTPQPPPF
;
A
#
# COMPACT_ATOMS: atom_id res chain seq x y z
N MET A 1 -14.90 -29.50 -82.70
CA MET A 1 -15.11 -30.40 -81.54
C MET A 1 -14.12 -30.01 -80.47
N THR A 2 -14.54 -30.05 -79.19
CA THR A 2 -13.72 -30.05 -77.95
C THR A 2 -12.58 -29.03 -77.85
N THR A 3 -12.77 -27.86 -77.23
CA THR A 3 -12.83 -27.57 -75.77
C THR A 3 -11.50 -27.78 -75.03
N ASP A 4 -10.95 -26.68 -74.51
CA ASP A 4 -10.40 -26.68 -73.14
C ASP A 4 -10.73 -25.32 -72.49
N ASP A 5 -11.38 -25.39 -71.32
CA ASP A 5 -11.93 -24.25 -70.58
C ASP A 5 -11.04 -24.01 -69.34
N GLN A 6 -10.27 -22.91 -69.31
CA GLN A 6 -9.71 -22.39 -68.05
C GLN A 6 -10.40 -21.07 -67.70
N LYS A 7 -11.44 -21.18 -66.86
CA LYS A 7 -12.09 -20.03 -66.23
C LYS A 7 -11.19 -19.46 -65.13
N ASP A 8 -10.62 -18.29 -65.41
CA ASP A 8 -10.05 -17.40 -64.40
C ASP A 8 -11.18 -16.86 -63.49
N THR A 9 -11.41 -17.53 -62.36
CA THR A 9 -12.28 -17.02 -61.29
C THR A 9 -11.46 -16.18 -60.32
N SER A 10 -11.10 -14.98 -60.75
CA SER A 10 -10.53 -13.95 -59.87
C SER A 10 -11.55 -13.53 -58.81
N VAL A 11 -11.45 -14.15 -57.63
CA VAL A 11 -12.15 -13.70 -56.43
C VAL A 11 -11.63 -12.32 -56.07
N LYS A 12 -12.44 -11.29 -56.32
CA LYS A 12 -12.18 -9.95 -55.80
C LYS A 12 -12.23 -10.00 -54.28
N GLU A 13 -11.07 -10.02 -53.63
CA GLU A 13 -10.99 -9.77 -52.19
C GLU A 13 -11.68 -8.44 -51.88
N ALA A 14 -12.76 -8.51 -51.09
CA ALA A 14 -13.42 -7.31 -50.61
C ALA A 14 -12.44 -6.56 -49.71
N SER A 15 -12.17 -5.29 -50.03
CA SER A 15 -11.33 -4.44 -49.19
C SER A 15 -11.86 -4.47 -47.75
N PRO A 16 -11.00 -4.56 -46.72
CA PRO A 16 -11.45 -4.65 -45.34
C PRO A 16 -12.37 -3.48 -44.99
N PRO A 17 -13.44 -3.70 -44.20
CA PRO A 17 -14.39 -2.66 -43.88
C PRO A 17 -13.66 -1.48 -43.23
N ARG A 18 -13.83 -0.30 -43.83
CA ARG A 18 -13.23 0.94 -43.35
C ARG A 18 -13.72 1.16 -41.90
N PRO A 19 -12.83 1.33 -40.90
CA PRO A 19 -13.24 1.35 -39.51
C PRO A 19 -14.28 2.45 -39.28
N THR A 20 -15.47 2.03 -38.83
CA THR A 20 -16.56 2.91 -38.43
C THR A 20 -16.10 3.74 -37.25
N LYS A 21 -15.69 4.98 -37.51
CA LYS A 21 -15.22 5.93 -36.49
C LYS A 21 -16.25 6.03 -35.36
N LEU A 22 -15.92 5.48 -34.19
CA LEU A 22 -16.78 5.52 -33.01
C LEU A 22 -17.21 6.97 -32.74
N PRO A 23 -18.51 7.26 -32.53
CA PRO A 23 -18.98 8.62 -32.33
C PRO A 23 -18.43 9.18 -31.01
N GLY A 24 -17.58 10.20 -31.11
CA GLY A 24 -16.95 10.92 -29.99
C GLY A 24 -17.84 12.00 -29.35
N HIS A 25 -19.15 11.92 -29.54
CA HIS A 25 -20.10 12.86 -28.94
C HIS A 25 -20.25 12.61 -27.44
N PHE A 26 -20.11 13.68 -26.66
CA PHE A 26 -20.04 13.65 -25.20
C PHE A 26 -21.38 14.10 -24.61
N ASP A 27 -22.31 13.15 -24.45
CA ASP A 27 -23.51 13.36 -23.64
C ASP A 27 -23.15 13.25 -22.16
N MET A 28 -23.40 14.33 -21.42
CA MET A 28 -22.96 14.52 -20.05
C MET A 28 -23.99 14.12 -19.00
N ASN A 29 -25.15 13.59 -19.40
CA ASN A 29 -26.16 13.09 -18.48
C ASN A 29 -26.63 11.68 -18.83
N ARG A 30 -25.81 10.90 -19.56
CA ARG A 30 -26.21 9.59 -20.06
C ARG A 30 -26.08 8.48 -19.03
N TYR A 31 -24.99 8.45 -18.28
CA TYR A 31 -24.67 7.35 -17.36
C TYR A 31 -24.97 7.68 -15.90
N PHE A 32 -25.01 8.97 -15.54
CA PHE A 32 -25.33 9.44 -14.19
C PHE A 32 -26.37 10.59 -14.22
N PRO A 33 -27.56 10.39 -14.82
CA PRO A 33 -28.53 11.48 -15.11
C PRO A 33 -28.97 12.28 -13.87
N ASN A 34 -29.02 11.62 -12.70
CA ASN A 34 -29.45 12.23 -11.44
C ASN A 34 -28.33 12.90 -10.65
N VAL A 35 -27.10 12.93 -11.19
CA VAL A 35 -25.92 13.51 -10.53
C VAL A 35 -25.50 14.78 -11.26
N ARG A 36 -25.47 15.91 -10.54
CA ARG A 36 -24.84 17.15 -10.99
C ARG A 36 -23.34 17.12 -10.66
N GLN A 37 -22.61 18.16 -11.05
CA GLN A 37 -21.24 18.31 -10.56
C GLN A 37 -21.26 18.47 -9.02
N VAL A 38 -20.39 17.75 -8.32
CA VAL A 38 -20.31 17.73 -6.85
C VAL A 38 -19.87 19.10 -6.35
N GLU A 39 -20.69 19.71 -5.49
CA GLU A 39 -20.45 21.04 -4.94
C GLU A 39 -19.70 20.99 -3.59
N TYR A 40 -19.00 22.07 -3.27
CA TYR A 40 -18.43 22.30 -1.94
C TYR A 40 -19.43 23.07 -1.07
N ARG A 41 -19.87 22.43 0.02
CA ARG A 41 -20.89 22.92 0.96
C ARG A 41 -20.44 22.58 2.40
N PRO A 42 -19.67 23.46 3.07
CA PRO A 42 -19.09 23.18 4.40
C PRO A 42 -20.13 23.15 5.52
N ASP A 43 -21.33 23.65 5.26
CA ASP A 43 -22.52 23.66 6.10
C ASP A 43 -23.40 22.40 5.94
N ALA A 44 -23.09 21.53 4.98
CA ALA A 44 -23.87 20.34 4.67
C ALA A 44 -23.87 19.32 5.83
N GLY A 45 -25.02 18.66 6.02
CA GLY A 45 -25.26 17.71 7.10
C GLY A 45 -24.56 16.36 6.91
N PRO A 46 -24.64 15.46 7.90
CA PRO A 46 -24.02 14.13 7.82
C PRO A 46 -24.66 13.24 6.75
N GLU A 47 -25.93 13.46 6.38
CA GLU A 47 -26.64 12.70 5.36
C GLU A 47 -26.34 13.17 3.92
N ASP A 48 -25.79 14.38 3.77
CA ASP A 48 -25.45 15.00 2.47
C ASP A 48 -24.16 14.40 1.87
N THR A 49 -24.14 13.09 1.64
CA THR A 49 -22.94 12.33 1.24
C THR A 49 -22.45 12.62 -0.18
N LEU A 50 -23.25 13.31 -1.00
CA LEU A 50 -22.94 13.72 -2.38
C LEU A 50 -22.40 15.17 -2.48
N LEU A 51 -21.91 15.73 -1.38
CA LEU A 51 -21.33 17.08 -1.29
C LEU A 51 -19.98 17.06 -0.55
N PHE A 52 -19.00 17.81 -1.05
CA PHE A 52 -17.73 18.04 -0.36
C PHE A 52 -17.93 19.00 0.81
N LYS A 53 -17.52 18.61 2.02
CA LYS A 53 -17.55 19.41 3.25
C LYS A 53 -16.19 20.00 3.60
N HIS A 54 -15.12 19.40 3.07
CA HIS A 54 -13.74 19.78 3.37
C HIS A 54 -12.92 20.09 2.12
N TYR A 55 -13.17 19.40 1.00
CA TYR A 55 -12.47 19.65 -0.26
C TYR A 55 -13.06 20.87 -0.98
N ASN A 56 -12.45 22.02 -0.75
CA ASN A 56 -12.64 23.20 -1.60
C ASN A 56 -11.47 23.30 -2.57
N ARG A 57 -11.73 22.96 -3.83
CA ARG A 57 -10.77 22.95 -4.93
C ARG A 57 -9.93 24.23 -5.05
N ALA A 58 -10.53 25.40 -4.77
CA ALA A 58 -9.89 26.72 -4.91
C ALA A 58 -9.31 27.28 -3.59
N GLU A 59 -9.51 26.61 -2.45
CA GLU A 59 -8.97 27.05 -1.16
C GLU A 59 -7.45 26.96 -1.17
N ASN A 60 -6.80 28.09 -0.89
CA ASN A 60 -5.34 28.20 -0.84
C ASN A 60 -4.83 27.76 0.55
N ILE A 61 -3.93 26.78 0.57
CA ILE A 61 -3.23 26.32 1.77
C ILE A 61 -1.73 26.42 1.48
N ASN A 62 -1.00 27.14 2.33
CA ASN A 62 0.44 27.36 2.22
C ASN A 62 0.90 27.81 0.81
N GLY A 63 0.15 28.71 0.18
CA GLY A 63 0.48 29.34 -1.10
C GLY A 63 -0.03 28.63 -2.35
N LYS A 64 -0.62 27.43 -2.25
CA LYS A 64 -1.17 26.68 -3.40
C LYS A 64 -2.62 26.27 -3.18
N PRO A 65 -3.49 26.24 -4.22
CA PRO A 65 -4.84 25.72 -4.10
C PRO A 65 -4.83 24.21 -3.81
N MET A 66 -5.86 23.70 -3.11
CA MET A 66 -6.00 22.26 -2.85
C MET A 66 -5.88 21.39 -4.10
N GLU A 67 -6.41 21.84 -5.25
CA GLU A 67 -6.29 21.12 -6.52
C GLU A 67 -4.83 20.83 -6.91
N GLU A 68 -3.90 21.76 -6.69
CA GLU A 68 -2.50 21.61 -7.07
C GLU A 68 -1.71 20.73 -6.09
N TRP A 69 -2.08 20.76 -4.80
CA TRP A 69 -1.54 19.84 -3.80
C TRP A 69 -1.97 18.39 -4.06
N PHE A 70 -3.25 18.18 -4.32
CA PHE A 70 -3.81 16.83 -4.46
C PHE A 70 -3.67 16.26 -5.86
N LYS A 71 -3.99 17.05 -6.90
CA LYS A 71 -4.21 16.58 -8.28
C LYS A 71 -5.00 15.26 -8.31
N PHE A 72 -6.10 15.20 -7.56
CA PHE A 72 -6.88 13.98 -7.36
C PHE A 72 -7.21 13.30 -8.68
N SER A 73 -6.92 12.01 -8.76
CA SER A 73 -6.92 11.26 -10.01
C SER A 73 -7.64 9.92 -9.85
N VAL A 74 -8.73 9.72 -10.59
CA VAL A 74 -9.54 8.48 -10.46
C VAL A 74 -8.79 7.28 -11.05
N CYS A 75 -8.70 6.18 -10.31
CA CYS A 75 -8.19 4.91 -10.82
C CYS A 75 -9.22 4.27 -11.77
N PHE A 76 -8.94 4.26 -13.09
CA PHE A 76 -9.87 3.73 -14.08
C PHE A 76 -10.15 2.23 -13.86
N PHE A 77 -9.12 1.46 -13.51
CA PHE A 77 -9.24 0.04 -13.22
C PHE A 77 -10.23 -0.21 -12.06
N ASN A 78 -10.02 0.43 -10.90
CA ASN A 78 -10.83 0.20 -9.71
C ASN A 78 -12.27 0.73 -9.83
N SER A 79 -12.49 1.82 -10.57
CA SER A 79 -13.84 2.39 -10.73
C SER A 79 -14.63 1.75 -11.89
N PHE A 80 -14.00 1.50 -13.05
CA PHE A 80 -14.70 1.12 -14.29
C PHE A 80 -14.38 -0.30 -14.80
N ARG A 81 -13.35 -0.98 -14.27
CA ARG A 81 -13.00 -2.36 -14.67
C ARG A 81 -13.23 -3.41 -13.60
N TYR A 82 -13.17 -3.05 -12.31
CA TYR A 82 -13.65 -3.89 -11.23
C TYR A 82 -15.18 -4.03 -11.28
N LYS A 83 -15.68 -5.26 -11.05
CA LYS A 83 -17.10 -5.62 -11.25
C LYS A 83 -17.75 -6.24 -10.01
N GLY A 84 -17.16 -6.03 -8.83
CA GLY A 84 -17.66 -6.62 -7.58
C GLY A 84 -17.32 -8.11 -7.45
N GLY A 85 -16.19 -8.55 -7.97
CA GLY A 85 -15.75 -9.94 -7.84
C GLY A 85 -14.46 -10.21 -8.61
N ASP A 86 -13.55 -10.94 -7.97
CA ASP A 86 -12.27 -11.39 -8.53
C ASP A 86 -12.34 -12.86 -9.00
N ASN A 87 -13.55 -13.38 -9.22
CA ASN A 87 -13.89 -14.76 -9.63
C ASN A 87 -13.39 -15.90 -8.70
N HIS A 88 -12.71 -15.61 -7.58
CA HIS A 88 -12.20 -16.63 -6.66
C HIS A 88 -13.28 -17.32 -5.80
N TYR A 89 -14.31 -16.57 -5.36
CA TYR A 89 -15.30 -17.03 -4.38
C TYR A 89 -16.76 -16.65 -4.76
N GLY A 90 -17.00 -16.25 -6.00
CA GLY A 90 -18.32 -15.90 -6.50
C GLY A 90 -18.30 -14.93 -7.67
N ASP A 91 -19.45 -14.83 -8.34
CA ASP A 91 -19.64 -14.00 -9.53
C ASP A 91 -19.71 -12.50 -9.22
N ARG A 92 -19.59 -11.73 -10.30
CA ARG A 92 -19.60 -10.26 -10.36
C ARG A 92 -20.99 -9.70 -10.04
N THR A 93 -21.05 -8.71 -9.15
CA THR A 93 -22.31 -8.07 -8.72
C THR A 93 -22.61 -6.76 -9.47
N HIS A 94 -21.59 -6.00 -9.86
CA HIS A 94 -21.80 -4.63 -10.37
C HIS A 94 -22.30 -4.55 -11.82
N GLN A 95 -22.25 -5.64 -12.59
CA GLN A 95 -22.53 -5.60 -14.04
C GLN A 95 -23.98 -5.23 -14.38
N ARG A 96 -24.95 -5.58 -13.54
CA ARG A 96 -26.38 -5.31 -13.83
C ARG A 96 -26.75 -3.83 -13.76
N HIS A 97 -26.05 -3.07 -12.92
CA HIS A 97 -26.39 -1.69 -12.59
C HIS A 97 -25.56 -0.66 -13.36
N ARG A 98 -24.64 -1.12 -14.21
CA ARG A 98 -23.73 -0.28 -15.00
C ARG A 98 -24.16 -0.33 -16.46
N ASP A 99 -24.78 0.73 -16.96
CA ASP A 99 -25.30 0.77 -18.34
C ASP A 99 -24.22 0.81 -19.42
N TRP A 100 -22.99 1.11 -19.01
CA TRP A 100 -21.79 0.96 -19.82
C TRP A 100 -21.20 -0.46 -19.78
N GLU A 101 -21.82 -1.43 -19.09
CA GLU A 101 -21.39 -2.84 -19.07
C GLU A 101 -22.20 -3.73 -20.00
N ASP A 102 -21.50 -4.57 -20.79
CA ASP A 102 -22.13 -5.61 -21.58
C ASP A 102 -22.89 -6.60 -20.68
N ARG A 103 -24.20 -6.66 -20.92
CA ARG A 103 -25.18 -7.50 -20.22
C ARG A 103 -25.26 -8.92 -20.83
N SER A 104 -24.60 -9.20 -21.95
CA SER A 104 -24.69 -10.48 -22.68
C SER A 104 -24.23 -11.69 -21.85
N GLY A 105 -23.32 -11.48 -20.90
CA GLY A 105 -22.84 -12.51 -19.96
C GLY A 105 -23.86 -12.96 -18.90
N TYR A 106 -25.05 -12.36 -18.83
CA TYR A 106 -26.07 -12.68 -17.83
C TYR A 106 -27.19 -13.60 -18.37
N ARG A 107 -26.85 -14.68 -19.09
CA ARG A 107 -27.77 -15.81 -19.28
C ARG A 107 -27.66 -16.77 -18.11
N TYR A 108 -28.52 -16.57 -17.11
CA TYR A 108 -28.95 -17.66 -16.26
C TYR A 108 -29.92 -18.54 -17.07
N ASP A 109 -29.38 -19.51 -17.81
CA ASP A 109 -30.18 -20.64 -18.27
C ASP A 109 -30.48 -21.54 -17.06
N TYR A 110 -31.50 -21.17 -16.28
CA TYR A 110 -32.32 -22.16 -15.58
C TYR A 110 -33.25 -22.85 -16.61
N GLY A 111 -32.63 -23.45 -17.63
CA GLY A 111 -33.28 -24.39 -18.53
C GLY A 111 -33.54 -25.68 -17.76
N GLY A 112 -34.78 -26.16 -17.77
CA GLY A 112 -35.24 -27.18 -16.83
C GLY A 112 -34.52 -28.53 -16.95
N ALA A 113 -33.68 -28.84 -15.97
CA ALA A 113 -33.43 -30.20 -15.52
C ALA A 113 -34.11 -30.36 -14.15
N GLY A 114 -35.09 -31.27 -14.04
CA GLY A 114 -35.89 -31.43 -12.84
C GLY A 114 -35.03 -31.84 -11.64
N ILE A 115 -35.22 -31.16 -10.51
CA ILE A 115 -34.66 -31.58 -9.22
C ILE A 115 -35.40 -32.85 -8.77
N ALA A 116 -34.90 -34.01 -9.19
CA ALA A 116 -35.23 -35.27 -8.53
C ALA A 116 -34.49 -35.30 -7.20
N ALA A 117 -35.23 -35.14 -6.10
CA ALA A 117 -34.66 -35.13 -4.77
C ALA A 117 -34.10 -36.52 -4.41
N SER A 118 -32.77 -36.62 -4.25
CA SER A 118 -32.14 -37.70 -3.50
C SER A 118 -31.67 -37.15 -2.15
N GLY A 119 -32.58 -37.11 -1.18
CA GLY A 119 -32.19 -36.92 0.21
C GLY A 119 -31.47 -38.17 0.72
N SER A 120 -30.27 -38.00 1.28
CA SER A 120 -29.60 -39.03 2.05
C SER A 120 -29.21 -38.45 3.41
N THR A 121 -30.00 -38.81 4.42
CA THR A 121 -29.80 -38.47 5.83
C THR A 121 -28.54 -39.13 6.39
N TRP A 122 -27.97 -38.49 7.40
CA TRP A 122 -26.94 -39.07 8.26
C TRP A 122 -27.37 -40.42 8.84
N HIS A 123 -26.48 -41.41 8.78
CA HIS A 123 -26.47 -42.54 9.72
C HIS A 123 -25.04 -43.02 9.96
N GLU A 124 -24.69 -43.18 11.24
CA GLU A 124 -23.55 -43.96 11.68
C GLU A 124 -23.79 -45.45 11.37
N THR A 125 -22.73 -46.21 11.07
CA THR A 125 -22.38 -47.43 11.84
C THR A 125 -21.08 -48.03 11.33
N SER A 126 -20.44 -48.82 12.20
CA SER A 126 -19.14 -49.46 12.00
C SER A 126 -19.27 -50.97 11.72
N ALA A 127 -18.14 -51.57 11.33
CA ALA A 127 -17.86 -53.02 11.24
C ALA A 127 -18.45 -53.82 10.05
N GLY A 128 -17.67 -54.84 9.62
CA GLY A 128 -18.13 -55.94 8.75
C GLY A 128 -17.41 -56.05 7.41
N ALA A 129 -16.37 -56.89 7.32
CA ALA A 129 -15.76 -57.30 6.05
C ALA A 129 -16.24 -58.70 5.63
N ALA A 130 -16.79 -58.84 4.42
CA ALA A 130 -16.93 -60.10 3.67
C ALA A 130 -17.29 -59.83 2.18
N PRO A 131 -16.90 -60.68 1.21
CA PRO A 131 -16.95 -60.35 -0.23
C PRO A 131 -18.16 -60.94 -0.98
N ARG A 132 -18.48 -60.36 -2.14
CA ARG A 132 -19.31 -60.94 -3.24
C ARG A 132 -18.73 -60.46 -4.58
N ASP A 133 -18.02 -61.30 -5.33
CA ASP A 133 -18.51 -62.31 -6.29
C ASP A 133 -18.86 -61.72 -7.69
N PRO A 134 -17.98 -61.87 -8.70
CA PRO A 134 -18.07 -61.19 -9.99
C PRO A 134 -18.85 -62.00 -11.06
N ALA A 135 -20.15 -62.22 -10.85
CA ALA A 135 -20.96 -62.98 -11.81
C ALA A 135 -22.42 -62.47 -11.96
N ARG A 136 -22.60 -61.33 -12.63
CA ARG A 136 -23.88 -60.96 -13.30
C ARG A 136 -23.73 -59.82 -14.30
N GLN A 137 -23.55 -60.17 -15.57
CA GLN A 137 -23.93 -59.30 -16.69
C GLN A 137 -25.38 -59.60 -17.08
N PRO A 138 -26.23 -58.58 -17.29
CA PRO A 138 -27.36 -58.65 -18.19
C PRO A 138 -26.96 -58.08 -19.55
N THR A 139 -26.93 -58.92 -20.58
CA THR A 139 -26.81 -58.48 -21.97
C THR A 139 -28.15 -57.95 -22.49
N THR A 140 -28.17 -56.85 -23.24
CA THR A 140 -29.00 -56.69 -24.45
C THR A 140 -28.45 -55.55 -25.30
N ASN A 141 -28.58 -55.70 -26.62
CA ASN A 141 -27.99 -54.80 -27.61
C ASN A 141 -28.83 -53.52 -27.82
N ALA A 142 -28.16 -52.38 -27.95
CA ALA A 142 -28.65 -51.20 -28.67
C ALA A 142 -27.59 -50.80 -29.71
N ALA A 143 -28.04 -50.32 -30.87
CA ALA A 143 -27.19 -50.09 -32.05
C ALA A 143 -26.25 -48.86 -31.89
N PRO A 144 -25.12 -48.81 -32.62
CA PRO A 144 -24.24 -47.65 -32.60
C PRO A 144 -24.86 -46.50 -33.42
N GLY A 145 -25.50 -45.56 -32.73
CA GLY A 145 -26.08 -44.36 -33.31
C GLY A 145 -25.95 -43.17 -32.36
N GLU A 146 -25.65 -42.01 -32.94
CA GLU A 146 -25.52 -40.71 -32.24
C GLU A 146 -24.38 -40.65 -31.22
N GLY A 147 -23.21 -40.23 -31.71
CA GLY A 147 -22.11 -39.83 -30.82
C GLY A 147 -22.53 -38.64 -29.97
N ASN A 148 -22.15 -38.65 -28.69
CA ASN A 148 -22.29 -37.49 -27.81
C ASN A 148 -21.79 -36.23 -28.54
N PRO A 149 -22.60 -35.16 -28.64
CA PRO A 149 -22.10 -33.91 -29.19
C PRO A 149 -20.90 -33.49 -28.36
N THR A 150 -19.77 -33.28 -29.02
CA THR A 150 -18.60 -32.67 -28.40
C THR A 150 -19.07 -31.39 -27.73
N PRO A 151 -18.77 -31.15 -26.43
CA PRO A 151 -19.18 -29.91 -25.78
C PRO A 151 -18.70 -28.75 -26.68
N PRO A 152 -19.60 -27.84 -27.08
CA PRO A 152 -19.24 -26.82 -28.05
C PRO A 152 -18.03 -26.06 -27.51
N GLU A 153 -17.00 -25.87 -28.34
CA GLU A 153 -15.85 -25.07 -27.93
C GLU A 153 -16.34 -23.77 -27.30
N PRO A 154 -15.79 -23.35 -26.15
CA PRO A 154 -16.20 -22.12 -25.50
C PRO A 154 -15.99 -20.98 -26.51
N ARG A 155 -17.11 -20.50 -27.08
CA ARG A 155 -17.09 -19.47 -28.13
C ARG A 155 -16.18 -18.35 -27.65
N LYS A 156 -15.07 -18.09 -28.38
CA LYS A 156 -14.20 -16.95 -28.09
C LYS A 156 -15.09 -15.73 -27.84
N PRO A 157 -15.03 -15.08 -26.66
CA PRO A 157 -15.86 -13.92 -26.41
C PRO A 157 -15.54 -12.89 -27.50
N LYS A 158 -16.56 -12.40 -28.22
CA LYS A 158 -16.33 -11.36 -29.21
C LYS A 158 -15.73 -10.16 -28.48
N HIS A 159 -14.48 -9.82 -28.83
CA HIS A 159 -13.74 -8.70 -28.26
C HIS A 159 -14.30 -7.38 -28.82
N ASP A 160 -15.53 -7.05 -28.44
CA ASP A 160 -16.23 -5.87 -28.89
C ASP A 160 -15.68 -4.61 -28.20
N LEU A 161 -15.13 -3.70 -29.00
CA LEU A 161 -14.67 -2.39 -28.56
C LEU A 161 -15.81 -1.47 -28.13
N GLN A 162 -17.05 -1.70 -28.58
CA GLN A 162 -18.18 -0.84 -28.22
C GLN A 162 -18.34 -0.74 -26.71
N HIS A 163 -18.26 -1.87 -25.99
CA HIS A 163 -18.27 -1.89 -24.53
C HIS A 163 -17.16 -1.00 -23.94
N TYR A 164 -15.92 -1.15 -24.42
CA TYR A 164 -14.80 -0.33 -23.96
C TYR A 164 -15.00 1.17 -24.24
N ALA A 165 -15.61 1.53 -25.37
CA ALA A 165 -15.95 2.91 -25.68
C ALA A 165 -17.00 3.48 -24.72
N GLU A 166 -18.02 2.70 -24.38
CA GLU A 166 -19.06 3.11 -23.43
C GLU A 166 -18.50 3.25 -22.01
N ARG A 167 -17.61 2.35 -21.56
CA ARG A 167 -16.87 2.53 -20.28
C ARG A 167 -16.10 3.84 -20.24
N ILE A 168 -15.37 4.16 -21.32
CA ILE A 168 -14.55 5.37 -21.37
C ILE A 168 -15.43 6.62 -21.35
N LYS A 169 -16.55 6.65 -22.08
CA LYS A 169 -17.52 7.76 -22.02
C LYS A 169 -18.10 7.94 -20.62
N ALA A 170 -18.53 6.85 -19.97
CA ALA A 170 -19.02 6.87 -18.60
C ALA A 170 -17.96 7.38 -17.61
N ALA A 171 -16.71 6.95 -17.75
CA ALA A 171 -15.61 7.44 -16.94
C ALA A 171 -15.38 8.95 -17.10
N PHE A 172 -15.43 9.47 -18.32
CA PHE A 172 -15.27 10.92 -18.56
C PHE A 172 -16.47 11.76 -18.07
N GLU A 173 -17.71 11.23 -18.11
CA GLU A 173 -18.86 11.86 -17.44
C GLU A 173 -18.64 11.90 -15.92
N PHE A 174 -18.19 10.79 -15.33
CA PHE A 174 -17.88 10.68 -13.90
C PHE A 174 -16.77 11.65 -13.45
N PHE A 175 -15.67 11.75 -14.20
CA PHE A 175 -14.55 12.65 -13.87
C PHE A 175 -15.00 14.11 -13.79
N PHE A 176 -15.79 14.55 -14.77
CA PHE A 176 -16.36 15.90 -14.80
C PHE A 176 -17.31 16.12 -13.62
N LYS A 177 -18.23 15.18 -13.36
CA LYS A 177 -19.21 15.31 -12.27
C LYS A 177 -18.55 15.27 -10.90
N LEU A 178 -17.52 14.46 -10.69
CA LEU A 178 -16.71 14.49 -9.46
C LEU A 178 -15.86 15.76 -9.32
N GLY A 179 -15.66 16.52 -10.41
CA GLY A 179 -14.90 17.76 -10.41
C GLY A 179 -13.38 17.58 -10.47
N VAL A 180 -12.90 16.40 -10.87
CA VAL A 180 -11.45 16.10 -11.00
C VAL A 180 -10.94 16.46 -12.41
N ARG A 181 -9.68 16.89 -12.50
CA ARG A 181 -8.98 17.11 -13.77
C ARG A 181 -8.09 15.94 -14.21
N PHE A 182 -7.95 14.93 -13.37
CA PHE A 182 -7.04 13.83 -13.61
C PHE A 182 -7.71 12.46 -13.47
N TYR A 183 -7.18 11.50 -14.21
CA TYR A 183 -7.47 10.08 -14.08
C TYR A 183 -6.17 9.27 -14.23
N ASN A 184 -6.23 7.97 -14.02
CA ASN A 184 -5.12 7.07 -14.32
C ASN A 184 -5.63 5.81 -14.98
N ALA A 185 -4.90 5.32 -15.99
CA ALA A 185 -5.28 4.13 -16.75
C ALA A 185 -4.04 3.39 -17.23
N SER A 186 -4.20 2.10 -17.51
CA SER A 186 -3.29 1.28 -18.28
C SER A 186 -3.74 1.17 -19.74
N ASP A 187 -2.85 0.67 -20.61
CA ASP A 187 -3.21 0.25 -21.96
C ASP A 187 -4.36 -0.78 -21.99
N ARG A 188 -4.38 -1.74 -21.06
CA ARG A 188 -5.43 -2.76 -20.97
C ARG A 188 -6.71 -2.29 -20.29
N ASP A 189 -6.74 -1.12 -19.65
CA ASP A 189 -8.00 -0.50 -19.22
C ASP A 189 -8.84 -0.05 -20.43
N PHE A 190 -8.19 0.48 -21.46
CA PHE A 190 -8.82 1.03 -22.66
C PHE A 190 -9.06 0.04 -23.80
N CYS A 191 -8.28 -1.04 -23.89
CA CYS A 191 -8.37 -2.01 -24.98
C CYS A 191 -8.18 -3.45 -24.46
N PRO A 192 -8.97 -4.45 -24.91
CA PRO A 192 -8.65 -5.85 -24.64
C PRO A 192 -7.42 -6.29 -25.43
N GLU A 193 -6.91 -7.48 -25.10
CA GLU A 193 -6.03 -8.26 -25.98
C GLU A 193 -6.83 -8.80 -27.17
N PHE A 194 -6.16 -8.92 -28.33
CA PHE A 194 -6.67 -9.53 -29.55
C PHE A 194 -5.77 -10.72 -29.99
N ASP A 195 -6.05 -11.34 -31.14
CA ASP A 195 -5.37 -12.56 -31.58
C ASP A 195 -3.87 -12.36 -31.86
N ASN A 196 -3.41 -11.11 -32.07
CA ASN A 196 -1.99 -10.77 -32.22
C ASN A 196 -1.64 -9.35 -31.70
N TYR A 197 -0.33 -9.07 -31.63
CA TYR A 197 0.20 -7.80 -31.11
C TYR A 197 -0.16 -6.58 -31.96
N ASP A 198 -0.11 -6.69 -33.29
CA ASP A 198 -0.38 -5.56 -34.20
C ASP A 198 -1.87 -5.19 -34.20
N GLU A 199 -2.75 -6.19 -34.16
CA GLU A 199 -4.19 -6.00 -34.00
C GLU A 199 -4.52 -5.34 -32.65
N THR A 200 -3.90 -5.82 -31.56
CA THR A 200 -4.04 -5.22 -30.23
C THR A 200 -3.56 -3.76 -30.23
N CYS A 201 -2.45 -3.46 -30.91
CA CYS A 201 -1.93 -2.09 -31.05
C CYS A 201 -2.86 -1.20 -31.88
N ARG A 202 -3.41 -1.71 -32.99
CA ARG A 202 -4.34 -0.99 -33.88
C ARG A 202 -5.63 -0.62 -33.15
N HIS A 203 -6.21 -1.56 -32.41
CA HIS A 203 -7.42 -1.30 -31.63
C HIS A 203 -7.14 -0.41 -30.41
N LEU A 204 -5.97 -0.50 -29.78
CA LEU A 204 -5.57 0.46 -28.75
C LEU A 204 -5.47 1.88 -29.32
N ASP A 205 -4.90 2.07 -30.51
CA ASP A 205 -4.84 3.39 -31.15
C ASP A 205 -6.23 3.95 -31.49
N GLU A 206 -7.16 3.09 -31.88
CA GLU A 206 -8.58 3.42 -32.11
C GLU A 206 -9.25 3.92 -30.82
N MET A 207 -9.08 3.19 -29.71
CA MET A 207 -9.60 3.61 -28.40
C MET A 207 -8.93 4.89 -27.89
N VAL A 208 -7.63 5.06 -28.14
CA VAL A 208 -6.89 6.29 -27.79
C VAL A 208 -7.32 7.49 -28.65
N ASN A 209 -7.83 7.30 -29.88
CA ASN A 209 -8.48 8.38 -30.63
C ASN A 209 -9.70 8.93 -29.86
N LEU A 210 -10.57 8.03 -29.38
CA LEU A 210 -11.75 8.41 -28.59
C LEU A 210 -11.35 9.12 -27.29
N VAL A 211 -10.35 8.61 -26.56
CA VAL A 211 -9.85 9.24 -25.34
C VAL A 211 -9.34 10.66 -25.62
N VAL A 212 -8.51 10.85 -26.66
CA VAL A 212 -8.00 12.18 -27.05
C VAL A 212 -9.13 13.16 -27.37
N ASP A 213 -10.19 12.72 -28.05
CA ASP A 213 -11.34 13.59 -28.36
C ASP A 213 -12.20 13.89 -27.12
N LEU A 214 -12.27 12.99 -26.13
CA LEU A 214 -12.92 13.24 -24.85
C LEU A 214 -12.08 14.16 -23.93
N GLN A 215 -10.74 14.04 -23.92
CA GLN A 215 -9.84 14.95 -23.18
C GLN A 215 -9.99 16.41 -23.62
N LYS A 216 -10.20 16.66 -24.92
CA LYS A 216 -10.46 18.01 -25.45
C LYS A 216 -11.77 18.61 -24.90
N GLN A 217 -12.77 17.77 -24.65
CA GLN A 217 -14.11 18.17 -24.23
C GLN A 217 -14.23 18.30 -22.69
N SER A 218 -13.58 17.42 -21.92
CA SER A 218 -13.63 17.44 -20.45
C SER A 218 -12.48 18.20 -19.78
N HIS A 219 -11.42 18.54 -20.52
CA HIS A 219 -10.14 19.02 -20.02
C HIS A 219 -9.44 18.08 -19.01
N CYS A 220 -9.88 16.82 -18.91
CA CYS A 220 -9.21 15.81 -18.08
C CYS A 220 -8.00 15.20 -18.79
N ARG A 221 -7.00 14.75 -18.04
CA ARG A 221 -5.83 14.04 -18.60
C ARG A 221 -5.22 13.02 -17.63
N PRO A 222 -4.40 12.07 -18.10
CA PRO A 222 -3.77 11.11 -17.20
C PRO A 222 -2.81 11.82 -16.24
N LEU A 223 -2.96 11.60 -14.93
CA LEU A 223 -1.86 11.88 -14.00
C LEU A 223 -0.79 10.81 -14.17
N TYR A 224 -1.16 9.54 -14.34
CA TYR A 224 -0.27 8.53 -14.93
C TYR A 224 -0.93 7.68 -16.03
N PHE A 225 -0.08 7.13 -16.88
CA PHE A 225 -0.40 5.98 -17.74
C PHE A 225 0.55 4.80 -17.42
N SER A 226 0.16 3.57 -17.75
CA SER A 226 0.98 2.37 -17.51
C SER A 226 0.74 1.25 -18.53
N ALA A 227 1.53 0.18 -18.44
CA ALA A 227 1.29 -1.08 -19.15
C ALA A 227 0.82 -2.17 -18.16
N ASP A 228 -0.25 -2.89 -18.48
CA ASP A 228 -0.65 -4.09 -17.74
C ASP A 228 0.22 -5.28 -18.14
N LEU A 229 1.25 -5.53 -17.33
CA LEU A 229 2.16 -6.67 -17.47
C LEU A 229 1.81 -7.82 -16.49
N PHE A 230 0.53 -8.00 -16.13
CA PHE A 230 0.14 -8.93 -15.07
C PHE A 230 -1.18 -9.68 -15.24
N SER A 231 -2.11 -9.19 -16.06
CA SER A 231 -3.43 -9.81 -16.26
C SER A 231 -3.42 -10.94 -17.27
N HIS A 232 -2.69 -10.78 -18.40
CA HIS A 232 -2.67 -11.81 -19.45
C HIS A 232 -1.88 -13.06 -19.01
N PRO A 233 -2.34 -14.30 -19.32
CA PRO A 233 -1.66 -15.54 -18.92
C PRO A 233 -0.17 -15.63 -19.27
N ARG A 234 0.26 -14.97 -20.36
CA ARG A 234 1.69 -14.88 -20.75
C ARG A 234 2.61 -14.38 -19.63
N TYR A 235 2.08 -13.57 -18.71
CA TYR A 235 2.82 -12.99 -17.59
C TYR A 235 2.78 -13.82 -16.29
N ALA A 236 2.24 -15.05 -16.31
CA ALA A 236 2.15 -15.90 -15.12
C ALA A 236 3.51 -16.09 -14.39
N ASN A 237 4.61 -16.13 -15.16
CA ASN A 237 5.98 -16.31 -14.68
C ASN A 237 6.81 -15.01 -14.59
N GLY A 238 6.20 -13.85 -14.80
CA GLY A 238 6.88 -12.55 -14.82
C GLY A 238 6.57 -11.77 -16.09
N GLY A 239 6.80 -10.46 -16.04
CA GLY A 239 6.84 -9.58 -17.21
C GLY A 239 8.30 -9.34 -17.58
N ALA A 240 8.92 -8.35 -16.95
CA ALA A 240 10.30 -7.96 -17.20
C ALA A 240 11.29 -9.01 -16.70
N ALA A 241 11.00 -9.61 -15.55
CA ALA A 241 11.80 -10.69 -14.96
C ALA A 241 11.24 -12.07 -15.33
N SER A 242 10.56 -12.23 -16.48
CA SER A 242 10.18 -13.57 -16.94
C SER A 242 11.42 -14.47 -17.11
N ASN A 243 11.26 -15.77 -16.87
CA ASN A 243 12.27 -16.78 -17.20
C ASN A 243 12.26 -17.16 -18.70
N ASP A 244 11.33 -16.61 -19.48
CA ASP A 244 11.28 -16.70 -20.94
C ASP A 244 11.58 -15.33 -21.55
N ALA A 245 12.65 -15.26 -22.35
CA ALA A 245 13.09 -14.04 -23.03
C ALA A 245 12.04 -13.51 -24.03
N ASN A 246 11.20 -14.37 -24.61
CA ASN A 246 10.12 -13.95 -25.52
C ASN A 246 9.02 -13.19 -24.77
N VAL A 247 8.70 -13.61 -23.54
CA VAL A 247 7.75 -12.90 -22.66
C VAL A 247 8.33 -11.56 -22.21
N ALA A 248 9.63 -11.50 -21.87
CA ALA A 248 10.30 -10.25 -21.54
C ALA A 248 10.36 -9.28 -22.74
N ALA A 249 10.59 -9.79 -23.95
CA ALA A 249 10.54 -9.00 -25.19
C ALA A 249 9.11 -8.47 -25.47
N TYR A 250 8.08 -9.30 -25.28
CA TYR A 250 6.68 -8.87 -25.40
C TYR A 250 6.35 -7.78 -24.36
N ALA A 251 6.79 -7.94 -23.11
CA ALA A 251 6.61 -6.94 -22.06
C ALA A 251 7.27 -5.60 -22.43
N ALA A 252 8.51 -5.62 -22.96
CA ALA A 252 9.19 -4.43 -23.45
C ALA A 252 8.46 -3.78 -24.64
N ALA A 253 7.93 -4.56 -25.58
CA ALA A 253 7.13 -4.07 -26.70
C ALA A 253 5.80 -3.43 -26.23
N GLN A 254 5.16 -3.99 -25.21
CA GLN A 254 3.95 -3.40 -24.62
C GLN A 254 4.27 -2.10 -23.85
N VAL A 255 5.37 -2.04 -23.09
CA VAL A 255 5.84 -0.80 -22.44
C VAL A 255 6.18 0.29 -23.46
N LYS A 256 6.86 -0.05 -24.57
CA LYS A 256 7.11 0.85 -25.70
C LYS A 256 5.79 1.45 -26.20
N LYS A 257 4.78 0.61 -26.50
CA LYS A 257 3.47 1.07 -26.99
C LYS A 257 2.75 1.93 -25.96
N ALA A 258 2.79 1.56 -24.69
CA ALA A 258 2.19 2.34 -23.60
C ALA A 258 2.88 3.70 -23.41
N LEU A 259 4.19 3.82 -23.65
CA LEU A 259 4.91 5.10 -23.64
C LEU A 259 4.53 6.01 -24.81
N ASP A 260 4.30 5.44 -26.01
CA ASP A 260 3.75 6.20 -27.15
C ASP A 260 2.37 6.80 -26.79
N VAL A 261 1.50 5.98 -26.17
CA VAL A 261 0.17 6.39 -25.71
C VAL A 261 0.26 7.42 -24.58
N ALA A 262 1.15 7.23 -23.60
CA ALA A 262 1.37 8.17 -22.51
C ALA A 262 1.79 9.56 -23.00
N LYS A 263 2.71 9.62 -23.99
CA LYS A 263 3.08 10.87 -24.66
C LYS A 263 1.87 11.46 -25.40
N ARG A 264 1.14 10.65 -26.16
CA ARG A 264 -0.01 11.09 -26.97
C ARG A 264 -1.18 11.64 -26.14
N LEU A 265 -1.41 11.11 -24.94
CA LEU A 265 -2.42 11.56 -23.97
C LEU A 265 -1.93 12.71 -23.06
N ASN A 266 -0.66 13.11 -23.18
CA ASN A 266 0.02 14.08 -22.31
C ASN A 266 -0.04 13.72 -20.81
N ALA A 267 0.34 12.48 -20.49
CA ALA A 267 0.43 11.99 -19.12
C ALA A 267 1.57 12.68 -18.34
N GLU A 268 1.32 13.04 -17.06
CA GLU A 268 2.37 13.64 -16.21
C GLU A 268 3.42 12.63 -15.74
N ASN A 269 3.03 11.36 -15.61
CA ASN A 269 3.84 10.28 -15.07
C ASN A 269 3.62 8.99 -15.87
N PHE A 270 4.58 8.07 -15.80
CA PHE A 270 4.41 6.69 -16.26
C PHE A 270 4.71 5.74 -15.10
N VAL A 271 3.75 4.88 -14.76
CA VAL A 271 3.85 3.95 -13.62
C VAL A 271 4.26 2.57 -14.09
N PHE A 272 5.27 2.04 -13.39
CA PHE A 272 5.68 0.65 -13.41
C PHE A 272 5.15 -0.04 -12.15
N PHE A 273 4.35 -1.08 -12.36
CA PHE A 273 3.81 -1.92 -11.30
C PHE A 273 3.85 -3.37 -11.81
N HIS A 274 4.74 -4.17 -11.23
CA HIS A 274 5.07 -5.51 -11.74
C HIS A 274 4.71 -6.61 -10.74
N PRO A 275 3.43 -6.83 -10.42
CA PRO A 275 3.01 -7.79 -9.40
C PRO A 275 3.27 -9.26 -9.80
N ARG A 276 3.68 -9.52 -11.05
CA ARG A 276 4.19 -10.83 -11.50
C ARG A 276 5.70 -10.97 -11.45
N ASP A 277 6.47 -9.89 -11.31
CA ASP A 277 7.94 -9.97 -11.24
C ASP A 277 8.37 -10.21 -9.79
N GLY A 278 8.58 -11.50 -9.52
CA GLY A 278 8.74 -12.06 -8.20
C GLY A 278 8.66 -13.58 -8.24
N TYR A 279 8.66 -14.23 -7.08
CA TYR A 279 8.76 -15.68 -6.98
C TYR A 279 7.78 -16.31 -5.98
N GLN A 280 7.40 -17.55 -6.27
CA GLN A 280 6.69 -18.43 -5.33
C GLN A 280 7.68 -19.24 -4.49
N HIS A 281 8.76 -19.74 -5.12
CA HIS A 281 9.82 -20.51 -4.47
C HIS A 281 11.20 -20.05 -4.93
N PRO A 282 12.19 -19.81 -4.04
CA PRO A 282 13.50 -19.30 -4.43
C PRO A 282 14.27 -20.24 -5.35
N HIS A 283 14.21 -21.56 -5.17
CA HIS A 283 14.88 -22.54 -6.05
C HIS A 283 14.47 -22.48 -7.53
N MET A 284 13.35 -21.86 -7.87
CA MET A 284 12.90 -21.73 -9.27
C MET A 284 13.52 -20.53 -9.99
N ARG A 285 14.29 -19.68 -9.31
CA ARG A 285 14.61 -18.31 -9.77
C ARG A 285 16.05 -17.92 -9.45
N HIS A 286 16.60 -17.03 -10.27
CA HIS A 286 17.95 -16.52 -10.09
C HIS A 286 17.88 -15.02 -9.79
N TRP A 287 17.67 -14.67 -8.52
CA TRP A 287 17.36 -13.31 -8.04
C TRP A 287 18.14 -12.18 -8.75
N PHE A 288 19.49 -12.26 -8.80
CA PHE A 288 20.31 -11.21 -9.45
C PHE A 288 20.08 -11.08 -10.97
N LYS A 289 19.73 -12.16 -11.68
CA LYS A 289 19.42 -12.11 -13.12
C LYS A 289 18.06 -11.47 -13.35
N ASP A 290 17.05 -11.91 -12.59
CA ASP A 290 15.72 -11.30 -12.56
C ASP A 290 15.79 -9.79 -12.31
N MET A 291 16.62 -9.35 -11.35
CA MET A 291 16.85 -7.92 -11.07
C MET A 291 17.56 -7.21 -12.22
N THR A 292 18.54 -7.85 -12.84
CA THR A 292 19.22 -7.30 -14.02
C THR A 292 18.26 -7.16 -15.20
N HIS A 293 17.30 -8.08 -15.38
CA HIS A 293 16.29 -7.99 -16.45
C HIS A 293 15.30 -6.84 -16.21
N LEU A 294 14.79 -6.67 -14.99
CA LEU A 294 13.98 -5.50 -14.57
C LEU A 294 14.73 -4.18 -14.82
N ALA A 295 15.97 -4.08 -14.34
CA ALA A 295 16.82 -2.91 -14.56
C ALA A 295 17.09 -2.64 -16.05
N THR A 296 17.18 -3.70 -16.88
CA THR A 296 17.34 -3.57 -18.33
C THR A 296 16.09 -3.01 -18.99
N LEU A 297 14.88 -3.46 -18.59
CA LEU A 297 13.62 -2.84 -19.04
C LEU A 297 13.58 -1.35 -18.67
N TYR A 298 13.98 -0.99 -17.45
CA TYR A 298 14.02 0.41 -17.02
C TYR A 298 15.00 1.27 -17.83
N ARG A 299 16.20 0.77 -18.15
CA ARG A 299 17.14 1.47 -19.04
C ARG A 299 16.59 1.65 -20.44
N MET A 300 15.98 0.61 -21.03
CA MET A 300 15.32 0.69 -22.33
C MET A 300 14.16 1.71 -22.32
N ALA A 301 13.35 1.74 -21.26
CA ALA A 301 12.26 2.70 -21.12
C ALA A 301 12.76 4.15 -20.99
N VAL A 302 13.86 4.39 -20.27
CA VAL A 302 14.49 5.72 -20.15
C VAL A 302 15.00 6.19 -21.52
N GLN A 303 15.79 5.35 -22.20
CA GLN A 303 16.28 5.64 -23.56
C GLN A 303 15.15 5.88 -24.56
N TYR A 304 14.07 5.10 -24.49
CA TYR A 304 12.92 5.27 -25.37
C TYR A 304 12.14 6.55 -25.06
N LYS A 305 11.93 6.87 -23.78
CA LYS A 305 11.32 8.13 -23.32
C LYS A 305 12.07 9.35 -23.88
N GLU A 306 13.39 9.35 -23.81
CA GLU A 306 14.24 10.39 -24.37
C GLU A 306 14.12 10.45 -25.90
N LYS A 307 14.24 9.31 -26.58
CA LYS A 307 14.09 9.18 -28.04
C LYS A 307 12.76 9.75 -28.56
N ILE A 308 11.66 9.55 -27.83
CA ILE A 308 10.34 10.08 -28.22
C ILE A 308 10.07 11.49 -27.68
N GLY A 309 10.95 12.09 -26.88
CA GLY A 309 10.69 13.40 -26.24
C GLY A 309 9.48 13.37 -25.30
N TYR A 310 9.37 12.32 -24.47
CA TYR A 310 8.38 12.26 -23.39
C TYR A 310 8.99 12.78 -22.09
N HIS A 311 8.31 13.70 -21.41
CA HIS A 311 8.84 14.39 -20.23
C HIS A 311 8.14 14.00 -18.91
N GLY A 312 7.30 12.96 -18.90
CA GLY A 312 6.63 12.49 -17.70
C GLY A 312 7.60 11.80 -16.72
N GLN A 313 7.33 11.90 -15.41
CA GLN A 313 8.16 11.26 -14.38
C GLN A 313 7.91 9.75 -14.35
N PHE A 314 8.96 8.94 -14.24
CA PHE A 314 8.79 7.50 -14.03
C PHE A 314 8.57 7.18 -12.55
N LEU A 315 7.62 6.30 -12.28
CA LEU A 315 7.21 5.90 -10.94
C LEU A 315 7.23 4.38 -10.83
N ILE A 316 7.80 3.86 -9.74
CA ILE A 316 7.60 2.44 -9.35
C ILE A 316 6.60 2.42 -8.21
N GLN A 317 5.61 1.53 -8.27
CA GLN A 317 4.74 1.21 -7.15
C GLN A 317 5.27 -0.03 -6.42
N PRO A 318 5.89 0.12 -5.23
CA PRO A 318 6.29 -1.04 -4.45
C PRO A 318 5.04 -1.81 -4.00
N LYS A 319 5.13 -3.14 -3.90
CA LYS A 319 4.14 -4.01 -3.24
C LYS A 319 4.85 -5.29 -2.77
N PRO A 320 4.62 -5.76 -1.53
CA PRO A 320 5.42 -6.86 -0.97
C PRO A 320 5.11 -8.24 -1.58
N HIS A 321 3.84 -8.53 -1.84
CA HIS A 321 3.34 -9.82 -2.30
C HIS A 321 1.92 -9.67 -2.87
N GLU A 322 1.30 -10.80 -3.26
CA GLU A 322 -0.01 -10.91 -3.90
C GLU A 322 -0.02 -10.30 -5.33
N PRO A 323 0.04 -11.12 -6.41
CA PRO A 323 -0.16 -12.57 -6.50
C PRO A 323 1.10 -13.43 -6.38
N LYS A 324 2.32 -12.87 -6.39
CA LYS A 324 3.54 -13.62 -6.03
C LYS A 324 3.69 -13.66 -4.51
N ARG A 325 4.24 -14.75 -3.97
CA ARG A 325 4.58 -14.86 -2.53
C ARG A 325 5.60 -13.80 -2.10
N HIS A 326 6.56 -13.48 -2.97
CA HIS A 326 7.44 -12.34 -2.82
C HIS A 326 7.53 -11.62 -4.16
N GLN A 327 7.12 -10.36 -4.21
CA GLN A 327 7.40 -9.45 -5.32
C GLN A 327 8.75 -8.77 -5.04
N TYR A 328 9.52 -8.51 -6.09
CA TYR A 328 10.89 -8.00 -5.92
C TYR A 328 10.93 -6.54 -5.48
N GLU A 329 10.03 -5.73 -6.03
CA GLU A 329 9.87 -4.32 -5.70
C GLU A 329 8.97 -4.21 -4.46
N CYS A 330 9.44 -4.71 -3.32
CA CYS A 330 8.58 -5.04 -2.17
C CYS A 330 8.14 -3.83 -1.32
N ASP A 331 9.06 -2.90 -1.04
CA ASP A 331 8.84 -1.72 -0.21
C ASP A 331 9.69 -0.53 -0.68
N ALA A 332 9.45 0.65 -0.09
CA ALA A 332 10.13 1.88 -0.48
C ALA A 332 11.66 1.79 -0.40
N MET A 333 12.20 1.19 0.67
CA MET A 333 13.64 1.09 0.90
C MET A 333 14.33 0.13 -0.07
N SER A 334 13.70 -1.02 -0.34
CA SER A 334 14.22 -2.04 -1.25
C SER A 334 14.21 -1.54 -2.70
N VAL A 335 13.16 -0.83 -3.12
CA VAL A 335 13.12 -0.19 -4.44
C VAL A 335 14.17 0.93 -4.56
N MET A 336 14.34 1.77 -3.52
CA MET A 336 15.42 2.77 -3.53
C MET A 336 16.81 2.15 -3.58
N HIS A 337 17.05 1.05 -2.89
CA HIS A 337 18.31 0.31 -2.96
C HIS A 337 18.54 -0.26 -4.36
N MET A 338 17.55 -0.96 -4.93
CA MET A 338 17.60 -1.50 -6.29
C MET A 338 17.90 -0.40 -7.32
N LEU A 339 17.19 0.73 -7.26
CA LEU A 339 17.40 1.86 -8.17
C LEU A 339 18.85 2.38 -8.10
N ARG A 340 19.40 2.57 -6.89
CA ARG A 340 20.80 3.00 -6.70
C ARG A 340 21.80 1.95 -7.19
N ALA A 341 21.58 0.68 -6.90
CA ALA A 341 22.44 -0.43 -7.31
C ALA A 341 22.55 -0.59 -8.84
N PHE A 342 21.53 -0.12 -9.59
CA PHE A 342 21.52 -0.14 -11.05
C PHE A 342 21.66 1.24 -11.72
N ASN A 343 21.97 2.29 -10.95
CA ASN A 343 22.14 3.69 -11.40
C ASN A 343 20.89 4.28 -12.09
N LEU A 344 19.72 3.99 -11.55
CA LEU A 344 18.40 4.42 -12.05
C LEU A 344 17.73 5.49 -11.17
N GLU A 345 18.28 5.79 -10.00
CA GLU A 345 17.65 6.66 -8.98
C GLU A 345 17.36 8.09 -9.47
N LYS A 346 18.08 8.57 -10.49
CA LYS A 346 17.87 9.89 -11.11
C LYS A 346 16.64 9.95 -12.01
N HIS A 347 16.15 8.81 -12.51
CA HIS A 347 15.05 8.76 -13.48
C HIS A 347 13.70 8.42 -12.84
N PHE A 348 13.69 7.86 -11.62
CA PHE A 348 12.51 7.32 -10.96
C PHE A 348 12.17 8.04 -9.66
N LYS A 349 10.89 8.00 -9.28
CA LYS A 349 10.36 8.29 -7.95
C LYS A 349 9.44 7.13 -7.54
N LEU A 350 8.93 7.15 -6.32
CA LEU A 350 8.05 6.12 -5.78
C LEU A 350 6.58 6.56 -5.78
N TYR A 351 5.71 5.65 -6.22
CA TYR A 351 4.27 5.73 -6.04
C TYR A 351 3.90 4.86 -4.83
N ILE A 352 3.76 5.47 -3.66
CA ILE A 352 3.51 4.73 -2.42
C ILE A 352 2.01 4.53 -2.24
N LYS A 353 1.63 3.27 -2.04
CA LYS A 353 0.34 2.90 -1.48
C LYS A 353 0.51 2.66 0.02
N PRO A 354 0.10 3.58 0.91
CA PRO A 354 0.35 3.46 2.34
C PRO A 354 -0.27 2.17 2.93
N ALA A 355 -1.41 1.75 2.38
CA ALA A 355 -2.10 0.50 2.71
C ALA A 355 -1.32 -0.79 2.38
N TYR A 356 -0.17 -0.73 1.72
CA TYR A 356 0.73 -1.88 1.54
C TYR A 356 1.74 -2.03 2.69
N ALA A 357 2.00 -0.98 3.46
CA ALA A 357 2.86 -1.06 4.64
C ALA A 357 2.27 -2.01 5.70
N SER A 358 0.94 -2.04 5.85
CA SER A 358 0.25 -2.97 6.76
C SER A 358 0.35 -4.44 6.33
N MET A 359 0.53 -4.74 5.04
CA MET A 359 0.80 -6.10 4.55
C MET A 359 2.16 -6.63 5.07
N LEU A 360 3.10 -5.73 5.38
CA LEU A 360 4.38 -6.02 6.04
C LEU A 360 4.34 -5.86 7.57
N GLY A 361 3.15 -5.68 8.17
CA GLY A 361 2.99 -5.42 9.61
C GLY A 361 3.53 -4.05 10.06
N ARG A 362 3.74 -3.11 9.14
CA ARG A 362 4.22 -1.74 9.43
C ARG A 362 3.05 -0.77 9.58
N THR A 363 3.33 0.41 10.15
CA THR A 363 2.36 1.51 10.20
C THR A 363 2.08 2.08 8.81
N TYR A 364 0.86 2.59 8.61
CA TYR A 364 0.34 3.03 7.31
C TYR A 364 1.26 4.06 6.63
N GLU A 365 1.77 5.03 7.38
CA GLU A 365 2.62 6.11 6.91
C GLU A 365 4.11 5.73 6.70
N HIS A 366 4.55 4.53 7.08
CA HIS A 366 5.97 4.17 7.14
C HIS A 366 6.70 4.33 5.79
N ASP A 367 6.18 3.70 4.73
CA ASP A 367 6.80 3.74 3.40
C ASP A 367 6.69 5.15 2.77
N VAL A 368 5.71 5.95 3.18
CA VAL A 368 5.58 7.37 2.78
C VAL A 368 6.70 8.19 3.42
N PHE A 369 6.94 8.01 4.72
CA PHE A 369 8.04 8.65 5.44
C PHE A 369 9.40 8.26 4.85
N MET A 370 9.64 6.97 4.62
CA MET A 370 10.89 6.49 4.04
C MET A 370 11.12 7.06 2.64
N ALA A 371 10.11 7.06 1.77
CA ALA A 371 10.22 7.65 0.44
C ALA A 371 10.50 9.17 0.52
N ALA A 372 9.85 9.90 1.43
CA ALA A 372 10.03 11.34 1.58
C ALA A 372 11.40 11.74 2.16
N ALA A 373 11.91 10.99 3.14
CA ALA A 373 13.21 11.24 3.77
C ALA A 373 14.39 11.21 2.78
N PHE A 374 14.26 10.46 1.69
CA PHE A 374 15.25 10.43 0.59
C PHE A 374 14.84 11.29 -0.62
N ASN A 375 13.82 12.15 -0.51
CA ASN A 375 13.24 12.93 -1.61
C ASN A 375 12.84 12.05 -2.82
N MET A 376 12.33 10.85 -2.54
CA MET A 376 11.92 9.86 -3.54
C MET A 376 10.40 9.70 -3.64
N LEU A 377 9.60 10.29 -2.75
CA LEU A 377 8.14 10.24 -2.81
C LEU A 377 7.61 11.06 -4.00
N GLY A 378 7.00 10.39 -4.97
CA GLY A 378 6.46 11.01 -6.19
C GLY A 378 4.94 10.95 -6.32
N MET A 379 4.26 10.01 -5.67
CA MET A 379 2.79 9.85 -5.77
C MET A 379 2.25 9.06 -4.57
N ILE A 380 0.98 9.28 -4.22
CA ILE A 380 0.27 8.57 -3.14
C ILE A 380 -0.96 7.85 -3.71
N ASP A 381 -1.22 6.61 -3.30
CA ASP A 381 -2.54 5.98 -3.46
C ASP A 381 -3.38 6.30 -2.22
N ALA A 382 -4.41 7.12 -2.41
CA ALA A 382 -5.40 7.50 -1.41
C ALA A 382 -6.46 6.39 -1.25
N SER A 383 -5.99 5.20 -0.90
CA SER A 383 -6.83 4.06 -0.50
C SER A 383 -6.36 3.48 0.81
N ASP A 384 -7.20 2.63 1.38
CA ASP A 384 -7.09 2.12 2.74
C ASP A 384 -7.31 0.58 2.73
N SER A 385 -7.00 -0.09 3.84
CA SER A 385 -7.17 -1.54 3.98
C SER A 385 -7.73 -1.92 5.34
N TYR A 386 -8.44 -3.05 5.41
CA TYR A 386 -8.75 -3.68 6.71
C TYR A 386 -7.43 -4.12 7.37
N LYS A 387 -7.28 -3.86 8.67
CA LYS A 387 -6.08 -4.25 9.44
C LYS A 387 -6.02 -5.76 9.67
N GLU A 388 -7.19 -6.39 9.62
CA GLU A 388 -7.47 -7.79 9.90
C GLU A 388 -7.22 -8.68 8.67
N VAL A 389 -6.96 -8.08 7.50
CA VAL A 389 -6.84 -8.77 6.20
C VAL A 389 -5.45 -8.55 5.61
N SER A 390 -4.75 -9.63 5.27
CA SER A 390 -3.38 -9.60 4.73
C SER A 390 -3.28 -9.33 3.22
N GLY A 391 -4.41 -9.25 2.52
CA GLY A 391 -4.53 -8.94 1.09
C GLY A 391 -5.03 -7.52 0.82
N THR A 392 -4.98 -7.11 -0.45
CA THR A 392 -5.35 -5.73 -0.83
C THR A 392 -6.86 -5.50 -0.82
N SER A 393 -7.34 -4.80 0.22
CA SER A 393 -8.78 -4.52 0.36
C SER A 393 -9.25 -3.35 -0.50
N ASP A 394 -8.33 -2.44 -0.87
CA ASP A 394 -8.58 -1.24 -1.68
C ASP A 394 -9.84 -0.46 -1.24
N LEU A 395 -9.92 -0.09 0.03
CA LEU A 395 -11.01 0.73 0.56
C LEU A 395 -10.84 2.19 0.12
N HIS A 396 -11.95 2.90 0.00
CA HIS A 396 -11.93 4.37 0.02
C HIS A 396 -11.43 4.86 1.38
N SER A 397 -10.48 5.80 1.40
CA SER A 397 -9.86 6.26 2.65
C SER A 397 -10.87 6.99 3.53
N ARG A 398 -10.94 6.56 4.78
CA ARG A 398 -11.89 7.05 5.79
C ARG A 398 -11.23 7.43 7.13
N ASP A 399 -9.98 7.01 7.35
CA ASP A 399 -9.24 7.33 8.57
C ASP A 399 -8.50 8.67 8.44
N SER A 400 -9.07 9.71 9.05
CA SER A 400 -8.48 11.05 9.10
C SER A 400 -7.15 11.11 9.89
N ARG A 401 -6.89 10.19 10.83
CA ARG A 401 -5.62 10.13 11.59
C ARG A 401 -4.48 9.76 10.65
N TRP A 402 -4.66 8.69 9.89
CA TRP A 402 -3.69 8.20 8.90
C TRP A 402 -3.50 9.17 7.74
N ALA A 403 -4.58 9.72 7.19
CA ALA A 403 -4.49 10.75 6.17
C ALA A 403 -3.72 11.99 6.68
N THR A 404 -3.85 12.36 7.97
CA THR A 404 -3.10 13.50 8.55
C THR A 404 -1.60 13.24 8.63
N TYR A 405 -1.17 12.02 8.99
CA TYR A 405 0.27 11.66 8.93
C TYR A 405 0.80 11.74 7.50
N VAL A 406 0.10 11.16 6.51
CA VAL A 406 0.49 11.22 5.10
C VAL A 406 0.56 12.67 4.61
N MET A 407 -0.44 13.50 4.93
CA MET A 407 -0.45 14.91 4.54
C MET A 407 0.67 15.71 5.19
N LYS A 408 0.98 15.48 6.46
CA LYS A 408 2.13 16.10 7.14
C LYS A 408 3.42 15.83 6.35
N ILE A 409 3.71 14.57 6.04
CA ILE A 409 4.93 14.17 5.32
C ILE A 409 4.97 14.79 3.92
N VAL A 410 3.85 14.77 3.18
CA VAL A 410 3.75 15.37 1.84
C VAL A 410 3.98 16.89 1.87
N MET A 411 3.46 17.59 2.89
CA MET A 411 3.66 19.03 3.05
C MET A 411 5.08 19.37 3.51
N GLU A 412 5.72 18.55 4.35
CA GLU A 412 7.13 18.69 4.75
C GLU A 412 8.09 18.49 3.56
N GLN A 413 7.76 17.59 2.61
CA GLN A 413 8.51 17.47 1.34
C GLN A 413 8.25 18.66 0.38
N GLY A 414 7.20 19.45 0.61
CA GLY A 414 6.76 20.54 -0.28
C GLY A 414 5.85 20.12 -1.44
N GLY A 415 5.37 18.86 -1.43
CA GLY A 415 4.45 18.28 -2.42
C GLY A 415 4.98 17.02 -3.09
N LEU A 416 4.29 16.59 -4.17
CA LEU A 416 4.51 15.32 -4.88
C LEU A 416 5.11 15.49 -6.30
N HIS A 417 5.90 16.55 -6.53
CA HIS A 417 6.48 16.85 -7.85
C HIS A 417 5.41 16.86 -8.97
N LYS A 418 5.55 15.96 -9.97
CA LYS A 418 4.59 15.75 -11.06
C LYS A 418 3.41 14.83 -10.72
N GLY A 419 3.49 14.05 -9.65
CA GLY A 419 2.40 13.20 -9.19
C GLY A 419 1.40 13.97 -8.34
N GLY A 420 0.66 13.20 -7.54
CA GLY A 420 -0.53 13.61 -6.79
C GLY A 420 -1.14 12.41 -6.07
N PHE A 421 -2.44 12.46 -5.81
CA PHE A 421 -3.20 11.47 -5.06
C PHE A 421 -4.10 10.67 -6.01
N VAL A 422 -3.88 9.36 -6.06
CA VAL A 422 -4.67 8.40 -6.82
C VAL A 422 -5.84 7.94 -5.97
N LEU A 423 -7.06 8.12 -6.44
CA LEU A 423 -8.26 7.60 -5.79
C LEU A 423 -8.36 6.10 -6.13
N GLY A 424 -7.56 5.28 -5.45
CA GLY A 424 -7.43 3.84 -5.67
C GLY A 424 -8.43 2.99 -4.89
N GLY A 425 -9.46 3.58 -4.28
CA GLY A 425 -10.53 2.83 -3.64
C GLY A 425 -11.41 2.09 -4.67
N ARG A 426 -11.73 0.83 -4.37
CA ARG A 426 -12.79 0.05 -5.04
C ARG A 426 -14.07 0.14 -4.22
N LEU A 427 -15.21 0.18 -4.91
CA LEU A 427 -16.49 -0.13 -4.28
C LEU A 427 -16.48 -1.54 -3.67
N ARG A 428 -17.23 -1.72 -2.59
CA ARG A 428 -17.44 -3.06 -2.04
C ARG A 428 -18.28 -3.89 -3.00
N ARG A 429 -18.22 -5.23 -2.87
CA ARG A 429 -18.97 -6.16 -3.72
C ARG A 429 -20.48 -5.92 -3.61
N GLU A 430 -20.93 -5.53 -2.44
CA GLU A 430 -22.30 -5.23 -2.03
C GLU A 430 -22.73 -3.78 -2.34
N SER A 431 -21.80 -2.87 -2.62
CA SER A 431 -22.07 -1.50 -3.10
C SER A 431 -22.20 -1.51 -4.62
N ILE A 432 -23.41 -1.77 -5.11
CA ILE A 432 -23.69 -2.10 -6.51
C ILE A 432 -24.19 -0.93 -7.34
N GLU A 433 -24.59 0.19 -6.73
CA GLU A 433 -25.24 1.29 -7.46
C GLU A 433 -24.21 2.23 -8.11
N PRO A 434 -24.51 2.84 -9.27
CA PRO A 434 -23.63 3.84 -9.88
C PRO A 434 -23.34 5.04 -8.97
N MET A 435 -24.27 5.36 -8.06
CA MET A 435 -24.13 6.45 -7.09
C MET A 435 -23.03 6.17 -6.06
N ASP A 436 -22.81 4.90 -5.70
CA ASP A 436 -21.79 4.52 -4.72
C ASP A 436 -20.38 4.98 -5.15
N LEU A 437 -20.13 5.06 -6.47
CA LEU A 437 -18.89 5.63 -7.02
C LEU A 437 -18.67 7.05 -6.51
N PHE A 438 -19.68 7.93 -6.53
CA PHE A 438 -19.54 9.30 -6.04
C PHE A 438 -19.30 9.31 -4.53
N THR A 439 -20.15 8.62 -3.75
CA THR A 439 -20.03 8.54 -2.29
C THR A 439 -18.65 8.08 -1.83
N GLY A 440 -18.09 7.03 -2.43
CA GLY A 440 -16.76 6.51 -2.10
C GLY A 440 -15.61 7.48 -2.45
N HIS A 441 -15.67 8.12 -3.63
CA HIS A 441 -14.64 9.07 -4.04
C HIS A 441 -14.70 10.37 -3.23
N ILE A 442 -15.90 10.88 -2.96
CA ILE A 442 -16.12 12.05 -2.09
C ILE A 442 -15.57 11.79 -0.69
N LEU A 443 -15.89 10.63 -0.09
CA LEU A 443 -15.35 10.21 1.21
C LEU A 443 -13.82 10.28 1.26
N THR A 444 -13.15 9.75 0.22
CA THR A 444 -11.68 9.80 0.12
C THR A 444 -11.16 11.23 0.02
N MET A 445 -11.74 12.04 -0.88
CA MET A 445 -11.30 13.41 -1.16
C MET A 445 -11.50 14.33 0.05
N ASP A 446 -12.66 14.27 0.71
CA ASP A 446 -12.93 15.04 1.93
C ASP A 446 -12.07 14.59 3.12
N THR A 447 -11.82 13.28 3.27
CA THR A 447 -10.93 12.77 4.34
C THR A 447 -9.53 13.35 4.20
N TYR A 448 -8.98 13.34 2.98
CA TYR A 448 -7.66 13.92 2.70
C TYR A 448 -7.66 15.45 2.76
N ALA A 449 -8.71 16.13 2.31
CA ALA A 449 -8.83 17.60 2.44
C ALA A 449 -8.90 18.06 3.90
N ARG A 450 -9.65 17.35 4.75
CA ARG A 450 -9.67 17.57 6.20
C ARG A 450 -8.29 17.36 6.81
N ALA A 451 -7.66 16.23 6.48
CA ALA A 451 -6.32 15.90 6.94
C ALA A 451 -5.26 16.94 6.53
N MET A 452 -5.37 17.52 5.33
CA MET A 452 -4.52 18.63 4.89
C MET A 452 -4.70 19.87 5.78
N LYS A 453 -5.93 20.26 6.13
CA LYS A 453 -6.16 21.39 7.06
C LYS A 453 -5.55 21.12 8.44
N SER A 454 -5.68 19.90 8.96
CA SER A 454 -5.04 19.49 10.22
C SER A 454 -3.51 19.52 10.13
N ALA A 455 -2.92 18.95 9.07
CA ALA A 455 -1.48 18.95 8.83
C ALA A 455 -0.91 20.37 8.63
N ALA A 456 -1.62 21.24 7.90
CA ALA A 456 -1.24 22.64 7.72
C ALA A 456 -1.14 23.38 9.06
N ARG A 457 -2.14 23.20 9.95
CA ARG A 457 -2.12 23.77 11.31
C ARG A 457 -0.97 23.20 12.15
N MET A 458 -0.71 21.89 12.10
CA MET A 458 0.42 21.27 12.81
C MET A 458 1.77 21.87 12.42
N LEU A 459 1.96 22.15 11.12
CA LEU A 459 3.20 22.72 10.60
C LEU A 459 3.32 24.21 10.91
N ALA A 460 2.22 24.97 10.83
CA ALA A 460 2.17 26.39 11.19
C ALA A 460 2.48 26.63 12.67
N ASP A 461 1.88 25.83 13.57
CA ASP A 461 2.12 25.95 15.02
C ASP A 461 3.56 25.56 15.40
N GLY A 462 4.22 24.74 14.58
CA GLY A 462 5.62 24.31 14.72
C GLY A 462 5.93 23.50 15.99
N ILE A 463 4.91 23.06 16.73
CA ILE A 463 5.08 22.39 18.04
C ILE A 463 5.89 21.10 17.91
N PHE A 464 5.55 20.25 16.93
CA PHE A 464 6.29 19.01 16.69
C PHE A 464 7.75 19.27 16.28
N THR A 465 7.99 20.26 15.42
CA THR A 465 9.34 20.65 14.98
C THR A 465 10.19 21.15 16.14
N ARG A 466 9.66 22.02 17.02
CA ARG A 466 10.38 22.49 18.21
C ARG A 466 10.70 21.35 19.19
N ASN A 467 9.73 20.46 19.44
CA ASN A 467 9.95 19.30 20.32
C ASN A 467 11.00 18.32 19.75
N LEU A 468 11.00 18.09 18.42
CA LEU A 468 12.02 17.27 17.77
C LEU A 468 13.42 17.91 17.88
N GLN A 469 13.54 19.21 17.59
CA GLN A 469 14.81 19.95 17.74
C GLN A 469 15.34 19.90 19.17
N GLN A 470 14.47 20.03 20.18
CA GLN A 470 14.85 19.94 21.58
C GLN A 470 15.33 18.52 21.96
N ARG A 471 14.70 17.48 21.40
CA ARG A 471 15.05 16.07 21.65
C ARG A 471 16.44 15.69 21.10
N TYR A 472 16.88 16.35 20.02
CA TYR A 472 18.19 16.12 19.40
C TYR A 472 19.22 17.21 19.77
N ILE A 473 18.96 18.06 20.77
CA ILE A 473 19.78 19.24 21.08
C ILE A 473 21.25 18.92 21.40
N THR A 474 21.55 17.74 21.93
CA THR A 474 22.91 17.29 22.25
C THR A 474 23.77 17.08 21.01
N TRP A 475 23.18 16.76 19.85
CA TRP A 475 23.88 16.69 18.57
C TRP A 475 24.33 18.08 18.05
N LYS A 476 23.82 19.17 18.64
CA LYS A 476 24.27 20.55 18.36
C LYS A 476 25.31 21.07 19.36
N SER A 477 25.77 20.23 20.29
CA SER A 477 26.93 20.54 21.13
C SER A 477 28.22 20.39 20.32
N GLU A 478 29.32 21.01 20.75
CA GLU A 478 30.63 20.92 20.07
C GLU A 478 31.06 19.46 19.81
N PHE A 479 30.88 18.57 20.81
CA PHE A 479 31.19 17.16 20.65
C PHE A 479 30.18 16.43 19.76
N GLY A 480 28.88 16.71 19.92
CA GLY A 480 27.82 16.10 19.13
C GLY A 480 27.91 16.44 17.64
N ASP A 481 28.26 17.69 17.32
CA ASP A 481 28.44 18.16 15.95
C ASP A 481 29.65 17.48 15.30
N ARG A 482 30.82 17.51 15.97
CA ARG A 482 32.01 16.76 15.55
C ARG A 482 31.71 15.27 15.32
N LEU A 483 30.96 14.64 16.23
CA LEU A 483 30.60 13.22 16.14
C LEU A 483 29.69 12.95 14.93
N SER A 484 28.67 13.80 14.70
CA SER A 484 27.75 13.66 13.57
C SER A 484 28.42 13.79 12.21
N GLN A 485 29.47 14.62 12.12
CA GLN A 485 30.26 14.84 10.92
C GLN A 485 31.36 13.78 10.69
N GLY A 486 31.50 12.80 11.59
CA GLY A 486 32.56 11.78 11.53
C GLY A 486 33.95 12.29 11.94
N GLY A 487 34.02 13.43 12.62
CA GLY A 487 35.25 14.08 13.10
C GLY A 487 35.70 13.66 14.50
N CYS A 488 35.19 12.53 15.02
CA CYS A 488 35.58 11.91 16.29
C CYS A 488 36.01 10.45 16.06
N THR A 489 37.07 10.01 16.73
CA THR A 489 37.44 8.58 16.77
C THR A 489 36.71 7.84 17.91
N LEU A 490 36.93 6.53 18.04
CA LEU A 490 36.40 5.76 19.18
C LEU A 490 37.09 6.17 20.50
N GLU A 491 38.37 6.56 20.44
CA GLU A 491 39.15 7.08 21.56
C GLU A 491 38.68 8.49 21.99
N ASP A 492 38.27 9.35 21.06
CA ASP A 492 37.59 10.62 21.37
C ASP A 492 36.28 10.35 22.14
N CYS A 493 35.48 9.39 21.69
CA CYS A 493 34.24 8.98 22.36
C CYS A 493 34.51 8.40 23.76
N GLU A 494 35.50 7.54 23.91
CA GLU A 494 35.90 6.99 25.22
C GLU A 494 36.37 8.11 26.16
N THR A 495 37.17 9.05 25.66
CA THR A 495 37.66 10.23 26.40
C THR A 495 36.52 11.16 26.80
N HIS A 496 35.51 11.34 25.94
CA HIS A 496 34.32 12.13 26.24
C HIS A 496 33.49 11.47 27.35
N VAL A 497 33.19 10.17 27.25
CA VAL A 497 32.41 9.44 28.27
C VAL A 497 33.14 9.38 29.61
N LYS A 498 34.47 9.20 29.62
CA LYS A 498 35.30 9.29 30.85
C LYS A 498 35.21 10.64 31.57
N LYS A 499 34.91 11.73 30.84
CA LYS A 499 34.71 13.08 31.41
C LYS A 499 33.25 13.36 31.78
N LEU A 500 32.30 12.84 30.98
CA LEU A 500 30.87 13.05 31.16
C LEU A 500 30.29 12.24 32.34
N GLY A 501 30.79 11.02 32.54
CA GLY A 501 30.17 10.02 33.40
C GLY A 501 28.96 9.36 32.74
N GLU A 502 28.13 8.69 33.55
CA GLU A 502 26.98 7.90 33.08
C GLU A 502 25.88 8.79 32.49
N PRO A 503 25.49 8.61 31.20
CA PRO A 503 24.37 9.34 30.61
C PRO A 503 23.05 8.96 31.27
N LYS A 504 22.24 9.96 31.64
CA LYS A 504 20.91 9.71 32.21
C LYS A 504 19.89 9.46 31.09
N PRO A 505 19.00 8.46 31.21
CA PRO A 505 17.96 8.23 30.21
C PRO A 505 16.87 9.30 30.29
N ASP A 506 16.61 9.98 29.18
CA ASP A 506 15.50 10.93 29.04
C ASP A 506 14.19 10.22 28.67
N SER A 507 13.07 10.69 29.21
CA SER A 507 11.75 10.18 28.86
C SER A 507 11.39 10.49 27.42
N LEU A 508 10.98 9.46 26.67
CA LEU A 508 10.53 9.59 25.27
C LEU A 508 9.20 10.35 25.14
N ARG A 509 8.44 10.50 26.24
CA ARG A 509 7.11 11.12 26.31
C ARG A 509 6.14 10.64 25.21
N TYR A 510 6.08 9.34 24.97
CA TYR A 510 5.34 8.75 23.84
C TYR A 510 3.87 9.21 23.79
N GLU A 511 3.16 9.08 24.90
CA GLU A 511 1.74 9.42 25.07
C GLU A 511 1.48 10.92 24.92
N HIS A 512 2.49 11.76 25.22
CA HIS A 512 2.41 13.21 25.02
C HIS A 512 2.38 13.56 23.52
N TYR A 513 3.21 12.91 22.69
CA TYR A 513 3.18 13.13 21.24
C TYR A 513 1.86 12.65 20.61
N ASP A 514 1.34 11.51 21.05
CA ASP A 514 0.03 11.03 20.60
C ASP A 514 -1.11 11.96 21.06
N SER A 515 -1.08 12.44 22.30
CA SER A 515 -2.04 13.42 22.82
C SER A 515 -1.99 14.74 22.05
N MET A 516 -0.78 15.28 21.78
CA MET A 516 -0.59 16.44 20.92
C MET A 516 -1.16 16.20 19.52
N PHE A 517 -0.98 15.01 18.95
CA PHE A 517 -1.47 14.71 17.60
C PHE A 517 -2.99 14.58 17.54
N ASN A 518 -3.60 13.98 18.57
CA ASN A 518 -5.05 13.85 18.71
C ASN A 518 -5.76 15.21 18.66
N PHE A 519 -5.18 16.25 19.27
CA PHE A 519 -5.68 17.63 19.21
C PHE A 519 -5.80 18.18 17.77
N TYR A 520 -4.95 17.73 16.85
CA TYR A 520 -5.01 18.17 15.44
C TYR A 520 -6.00 17.36 14.60
N VAL A 521 -6.10 16.05 14.83
CA VAL A 521 -7.00 15.14 14.09
C VAL A 521 -8.47 15.35 14.47
N TRP A 522 -8.73 15.55 15.76
CA TRP A 522 -10.04 15.84 16.33
C TRP A 522 -10.06 17.24 16.94
N PRO A 523 -10.07 18.31 16.11
CA PRO A 523 -10.33 19.64 16.64
C PRO A 523 -11.71 19.62 17.31
N MET A 524 -11.76 20.04 18.57
CA MET A 524 -13.02 20.38 19.22
C MET A 524 -13.79 21.32 18.30
N TYR A 525 -15.04 21.01 17.98
CA TYR A 525 -15.91 21.95 17.28
C TYR A 525 -16.06 23.19 18.17
N GLY A 526 -15.37 24.26 17.79
CA GLY A 526 -15.50 25.54 18.48
C GLY A 526 -16.94 26.01 18.36
N HIS A 527 -17.67 26.02 19.47
CA HIS A 527 -18.92 26.76 19.58
C HIS A 527 -18.71 28.16 19.01
N GLY A 528 -19.61 28.58 18.12
CA GLY A 528 -19.39 29.74 17.29
C GLY A 528 -19.00 30.99 18.08
N ARG A 529 -17.79 31.48 17.83
CA ARG A 529 -17.52 32.91 17.83
C ARG A 529 -17.11 33.32 16.43
N SER A 530 -17.97 34.16 15.87
CA SER A 530 -17.81 34.88 14.61
C SER A 530 -16.52 35.69 14.57
N GLY A 531 -15.97 35.85 13.37
CA GLY A 531 -14.89 36.80 13.08
C GLY A 531 -13.50 36.18 13.11
N GLY A 532 -13.02 35.76 11.94
CA GLY A 532 -11.57 35.80 11.70
C GLY A 532 -11.11 37.26 11.58
N PRO A 533 -9.81 37.50 11.75
CA PRO A 533 -9.13 38.27 10.70
C PRO A 533 -7.92 37.52 10.13
N GLY A 534 -7.57 37.96 8.91
CA GLY A 534 -6.37 37.71 8.13
C GLY A 534 -5.26 36.80 8.68
N PHE A 535 -4.88 35.83 7.85
CA PHE A 535 -3.48 35.43 7.74
C PHE A 535 -2.68 36.61 7.18
N ASP A 536 -2.10 37.42 8.06
CA ASP A 536 -1.04 38.38 7.72
C ASP A 536 0.19 38.14 8.61
N GLY A 537 1.37 38.38 8.04
CA GLY A 537 2.68 38.07 8.62
C GLY A 537 3.11 38.94 9.81
N PRO A 538 4.27 38.63 10.42
CA PRO A 538 4.51 38.89 11.83
C PRO A 538 4.98 40.32 12.17
N GLY A 539 4.41 40.87 13.25
CA GLY A 539 4.98 42.00 13.98
C GLY A 539 6.00 41.55 15.04
N TYR A 540 7.20 42.12 15.00
CA TYR A 540 8.24 41.93 16.02
C TYR A 540 7.91 42.67 17.33
N GLY A 541 8.38 42.10 18.45
CA GLY A 541 8.37 42.68 19.80
C GLY A 541 7.87 41.65 20.81
N GLY A 542 8.55 41.29 21.88
CA GLY A 542 9.72 41.83 22.57
C GLY A 542 9.63 41.24 23.99
N GLY A 543 10.73 40.74 24.57
CA GLY A 543 10.73 40.08 25.89
C GLY A 543 10.50 41.06 27.06
N PRO A 544 10.69 40.66 28.34
CA PRO A 544 11.39 39.45 28.85
C PRO A 544 10.43 38.48 29.59
N GLY A 545 10.81 37.31 30.10
CA GLY A 545 12.13 36.75 30.38
C GLY A 545 12.33 36.57 31.90
N TYR A 546 11.83 35.46 32.45
CA TYR A 546 12.00 35.11 33.87
C TYR A 546 13.21 34.19 34.07
N GLY A 547 14.21 34.69 34.83
CA GLY A 547 15.30 33.90 35.39
C GLY A 547 15.44 34.22 36.89
N PRO A 548 15.81 33.25 37.75
CA PRO A 548 15.78 33.44 39.20
C PRO A 548 17.06 34.09 39.75
N GLY A 549 16.92 34.89 40.80
CA GLY A 549 18.04 35.44 41.55
C GLY A 549 17.66 35.85 42.97
N GLY A 550 18.54 35.56 43.92
CA GLY A 550 18.66 36.26 45.20
C GLY A 550 20.15 36.50 45.47
N PRO A 551 20.59 36.78 46.70
CA PRO A 551 19.87 37.37 47.83
C PRO A 551 20.53 38.68 48.35
N GLY A 552 19.85 39.47 49.19
CA GLY A 552 20.49 40.58 49.92
C GLY A 552 19.52 41.59 50.53
N GLY A 553 19.59 41.80 51.85
CA GLY A 553 18.96 42.93 52.56
C GLY A 553 19.98 44.07 52.81
N PRO A 554 19.81 44.95 53.83
CA PRO A 554 18.75 45.01 54.86
C PRO A 554 18.10 46.40 55.05
N GLY A 555 17.07 46.51 55.91
CA GLY A 555 16.58 47.79 56.44
C GLY A 555 15.11 47.79 56.91
N GLY A 556 14.88 47.79 58.23
CA GLY A 556 13.56 48.04 58.86
C GLY A 556 13.42 49.50 59.32
N PRO A 557 12.53 49.86 60.28
CA PRO A 557 11.66 48.99 61.10
C PRO A 557 10.17 49.43 61.19
N GLY A 558 9.31 48.60 61.81
CA GLY A 558 7.96 49.00 62.25
C GLY A 558 6.97 47.85 62.42
N GLY A 559 6.84 47.30 63.64
CA GLY A 559 5.74 46.39 64.04
C GLY A 559 4.59 47.15 64.73
N PRO A 560 3.69 46.50 65.51
CA PRO A 560 3.68 45.08 65.91
C PRO A 560 2.32 44.35 65.70
N GLY A 561 2.28 43.02 65.91
CA GLY A 561 1.01 42.28 66.02
C GLY A 561 1.09 40.78 65.68
N GLY A 562 1.57 39.95 66.62
CA GLY A 562 1.37 38.48 66.58
C GLY A 562 0.11 38.05 67.36
N PRO A 563 -0.08 36.76 67.73
CA PRO A 563 0.88 35.65 67.59
C PRO A 563 0.32 34.30 67.07
N CYS A 564 1.26 33.42 66.66
CA CYS A 564 1.31 31.95 66.79
C CYS A 564 0.09 31.03 66.45
N GLY A 565 0.28 29.85 65.84
CA GLY A 565 1.54 29.23 65.41
C GLY A 565 1.40 27.86 64.73
N SER A 566 2.53 27.38 64.20
CA SER A 566 2.83 25.98 63.81
C SER A 566 3.46 25.27 65.05
N PRO A 567 4.02 24.02 65.04
CA PRO A 567 4.34 23.13 63.91
C PRO A 567 4.13 21.60 64.16
N TYR A 568 4.70 20.81 63.23
CA TYR A 568 5.04 19.36 63.26
C TYR A 568 3.99 18.33 62.80
N GLY A 569 4.39 17.51 61.83
CA GLY A 569 3.88 16.15 61.63
C GLY A 569 4.65 15.13 62.48
N PRO A 570 4.31 13.83 62.38
CA PRO A 570 5.22 12.97 61.60
C PRO A 570 4.51 11.92 60.73
N SER A 571 5.29 11.29 59.86
CA SER A 571 4.93 10.16 58.99
C SER A 571 4.56 8.88 59.76
N PHE A 572 3.70 8.04 59.18
CA PHE A 572 3.71 6.58 59.40
C PHE A 572 3.18 5.81 58.18
N ASP A 573 3.74 4.62 57.97
CA ASP A 573 3.39 3.65 56.91
C ASP A 573 2.07 2.90 57.14
N GLY A 574 1.56 2.27 56.07
CA GLY A 574 0.76 1.04 56.18
C GLY A 574 -0.68 1.10 55.66
N GLY A 575 -0.93 0.45 54.51
CA GLY A 575 -2.24 -0.17 54.22
C GLY A 575 -2.25 -1.64 54.71
N PRO A 576 -3.22 -2.49 54.30
CA PRO A 576 -4.42 -2.24 53.47
C PRO A 576 -5.75 -2.65 54.18
N GLY A 577 -6.92 -2.31 53.62
CA GLY A 577 -8.19 -2.72 54.24
C GLY A 577 -9.49 -2.48 53.44
N TYR A 578 -9.85 -3.47 52.62
CA TYR A 578 -11.19 -3.96 52.23
C TYR A 578 -12.43 -3.05 52.05
N CYS A 579 -13.19 -3.39 51.01
CA CYS A 579 -14.49 -2.82 50.66
C CYS A 579 -15.61 -3.21 51.63
N GLY A 580 -16.59 -2.31 51.82
CA GLY A 580 -17.89 -2.61 52.41
C GLY A 580 -18.93 -1.50 52.18
N GLY A 581 -19.97 -1.78 51.40
CA GLY A 581 -21.27 -1.08 51.53
C GLY A 581 -22.15 -1.74 52.61
N PRO A 582 -23.48 -1.49 52.72
CA PRO A 582 -24.36 -0.89 51.70
C PRO A 582 -25.45 0.10 52.22
N GLY A 583 -26.31 0.59 51.31
CA GLY A 583 -27.65 1.19 51.60
C GLY A 583 -27.72 2.73 51.58
N PHE A 584 -28.87 3.38 51.32
CA PHE A 584 -30.20 2.92 50.84
C PHE A 584 -31.04 4.15 50.36
N GLY A 585 -31.99 3.96 49.42
CA GLY A 585 -33.02 4.96 49.03
C GLY A 585 -32.57 6.03 47.98
N GLY A 586 -33.43 6.58 47.12
CA GLY A 586 -34.86 6.33 46.90
C GLY A 586 -35.44 7.23 45.78
N ASP A 587 -36.66 6.91 45.34
CA ASP A 587 -37.63 7.73 44.58
C ASP A 587 -37.51 7.99 43.05
N GLN A 588 -38.52 7.46 42.37
CA GLN A 588 -39.09 7.75 41.03
C GLN A 588 -40.13 8.93 41.16
N PRO A 589 -41.04 9.34 40.19
CA PRO A 589 -41.56 8.57 39.04
C PRO A 589 -42.16 9.27 37.78
N TYR A 590 -42.61 8.42 36.83
CA TYR A 590 -43.62 8.60 35.73
C TYR A 590 -43.46 9.75 34.70
N GLY A 591 -43.82 9.65 33.41
CA GLY A 591 -44.39 8.61 32.52
C GLY A 591 -44.23 9.10 31.05
N ARG A 592 -44.84 8.58 29.96
CA ARG A 592 -45.83 7.51 29.66
C ARG A 592 -45.55 6.95 28.24
N ARG A 593 -46.37 6.00 27.76
CA ARG A 593 -46.61 5.65 26.33
C ARG A 593 -48.12 5.75 26.00
N PRO A 594 -48.52 5.68 24.72
CA PRO A 594 -49.73 4.98 24.30
C PRO A 594 -49.45 3.80 23.33
N SER A 595 -50.44 2.93 23.11
CA SER A 595 -50.30 1.60 22.48
C SER A 595 -51.57 1.11 21.73
N PHE A 596 -51.51 -0.14 21.22
CA PHE A 596 -52.52 -0.96 20.49
C PHE A 596 -52.61 -0.72 18.96
N SER A 597 -52.93 -1.70 18.09
CA SER A 597 -53.18 -3.18 18.19
C SER A 597 -52.66 -3.88 16.90
N GLY A 598 -52.68 -5.21 16.67
CA GLY A 598 -53.21 -6.37 17.42
C GLY A 598 -52.77 -7.72 16.81
N GLY A 599 -53.50 -8.82 17.09
CA GLY A 599 -53.30 -10.20 16.56
C GLY A 599 -54.64 -10.88 16.17
N PRO A 600 -54.81 -12.23 16.14
CA PRO A 600 -54.13 -13.31 16.91
C PRO A 600 -53.39 -14.34 15.98
N GLY A 601 -52.99 -15.58 16.33
CA GLY A 601 -53.20 -16.44 17.53
C GLY A 601 -52.34 -17.74 17.54
N GLY A 602 -52.79 -18.79 18.26
CA GLY A 602 -52.15 -20.12 18.42
C GLY A 602 -53.17 -21.23 18.80
N PRO A 603 -52.78 -22.50 19.11
CA PRO A 603 -52.07 -22.94 20.35
C PRO A 603 -50.92 -23.97 20.07
N GLY A 604 -50.36 -24.85 20.94
CA GLY A 604 -50.62 -25.31 22.33
C GLY A 604 -49.52 -26.28 22.89
N ARG A 605 -49.78 -27.06 23.97
CA ARG A 605 -48.88 -28.08 24.61
C ARG A 605 -49.66 -29.19 25.38
N PRO A 606 -49.06 -30.34 25.79
CA PRO A 606 -48.36 -30.58 27.11
C PRO A 606 -47.01 -31.37 26.95
N GLY A 607 -46.26 -31.90 27.95
CA GLY A 607 -46.21 -31.72 29.42
C GLY A 607 -46.24 -33.01 30.28
N PHE A 608 -45.13 -33.45 30.94
CA PHE A 608 -45.11 -34.51 32.02
C PHE A 608 -43.83 -34.55 32.92
N ASP A 609 -44.08 -34.72 34.22
CA ASP A 609 -43.38 -35.00 35.51
C ASP A 609 -41.90 -35.49 35.71
N GLY A 610 -41.40 -35.26 36.94
CA GLY A 610 -40.24 -35.94 37.62
C GLY A 610 -40.66 -37.15 38.48
N PRO A 611 -39.96 -37.63 39.56
CA PRO A 611 -39.13 -36.87 40.53
C PRO A 611 -37.86 -37.60 41.10
N GLY A 612 -37.18 -37.01 42.12
CA GLY A 612 -36.39 -37.76 43.13
C GLY A 612 -34.98 -37.23 43.51
N GLY A 613 -34.76 -36.88 44.80
CA GLY A 613 -33.43 -36.73 45.45
C GLY A 613 -33.42 -37.54 46.77
N PRO A 614 -32.64 -37.20 47.83
CA PRO A 614 -31.42 -36.37 47.95
C PRO A 614 -30.30 -37.05 48.81
N GLY A 615 -29.18 -36.36 49.09
CA GLY A 615 -28.32 -36.64 50.28
C GLY A 615 -26.79 -36.73 50.06
N GLY A 616 -26.03 -36.06 50.94
CA GLY A 616 -24.60 -36.35 51.22
C GLY A 616 -24.45 -36.77 52.70
N PRO A 617 -23.32 -36.57 53.41
CA PRO A 617 -21.94 -36.26 52.97
C PRO A 617 -20.89 -37.25 53.56
N GLY A 618 -19.59 -37.09 53.25
CA GLY A 618 -18.50 -37.70 54.06
C GLY A 618 -17.18 -38.00 53.35
N GLY A 619 -16.07 -37.54 53.94
CA GLY A 619 -14.74 -38.18 53.82
C GLY A 619 -14.35 -38.83 55.16
N PRO A 620 -13.07 -39.16 55.45
CA PRO A 620 -11.87 -39.08 54.62
C PRO A 620 -11.10 -40.43 54.49
N GLY A 621 -10.01 -40.47 53.71
CA GLY A 621 -9.05 -41.60 53.77
C GLY A 621 -8.08 -41.68 52.57
N GLY A 622 -6.83 -41.27 52.77
CA GLY A 622 -5.69 -41.68 51.92
C GLY A 622 -4.89 -42.82 52.57
N PRO A 623 -3.67 -43.17 52.12
CA PRO A 623 -2.87 -42.54 51.04
C PRO A 623 -2.39 -43.56 49.96
N GLY A 624 -1.78 -43.08 48.86
CA GLY A 624 -1.16 -43.98 47.88
C GLY A 624 -0.51 -43.37 46.63
N TYR A 625 0.70 -42.79 46.79
CA TYR A 625 1.76 -42.61 45.77
C TYR A 625 1.53 -41.78 44.48
N GLY A 626 2.47 -40.86 44.20
CA GLY A 626 2.83 -40.50 42.81
C GLY A 626 2.59 -39.06 42.31
N GLY A 627 3.12 -38.04 43.00
CA GLY A 627 3.33 -36.70 42.39
C GLY A 627 4.80 -36.28 42.51
N PRO A 628 5.16 -35.00 42.30
CA PRO A 628 4.62 -34.01 41.35
C PRO A 628 5.77 -33.40 40.49
N GLY A 629 5.52 -32.49 39.53
CA GLY A 629 5.52 -31.04 39.76
C GLY A 629 6.60 -30.36 38.88
N TYR A 630 6.25 -29.70 37.77
CA TYR A 630 5.91 -28.27 37.67
C TYR A 630 6.99 -27.27 38.10
N GLY A 631 7.60 -26.62 37.08
CA GLY A 631 7.71 -25.17 37.12
C GLY A 631 9.07 -24.55 37.46
N PRO A 632 9.18 -23.22 37.28
CA PRO A 632 10.16 -22.70 36.32
C PRO A 632 11.08 -21.61 36.89
N GLY A 633 12.22 -21.34 36.23
CA GLY A 633 13.05 -20.19 36.61
C GLY A 633 14.35 -19.98 35.83
N TYR A 634 14.56 -18.72 35.46
CA TYR A 634 15.78 -18.05 35.00
C TYR A 634 17.12 -18.50 35.61
N GLY A 635 18.22 -18.39 34.83
CA GLY A 635 19.57 -18.26 35.38
C GLY A 635 20.73 -18.76 34.50
N ARG A 636 21.57 -17.84 34.02
CA ARG A 636 23.02 -18.07 33.75
C ARG A 636 23.77 -18.12 35.12
N PRO A 637 25.09 -18.43 35.25
CA PRO A 637 26.15 -18.62 34.24
C PRO A 637 27.09 -19.84 34.51
N GLY A 638 28.28 -19.91 33.88
CA GLY A 638 29.42 -20.66 34.44
C GLY A 638 30.45 -21.17 33.43
N TYR A 639 31.69 -20.66 33.48
CA TYR A 639 32.85 -21.14 32.71
C TYR A 639 33.67 -22.18 33.50
N GLY A 640 34.28 -23.12 32.78
CA GLY A 640 35.70 -23.51 33.00
C GLY A 640 36.01 -24.82 33.77
N GLY A 641 37.02 -25.55 33.27
CA GLY A 641 37.92 -26.32 34.15
C GLY A 641 38.12 -27.82 33.92
N GLN A 642 38.95 -28.18 32.92
CA GLN A 642 40.03 -29.20 32.98
C GLN A 642 39.78 -30.67 33.48
N THR A 643 40.03 -31.61 32.55
CA THR A 643 40.81 -32.89 32.61
C THR A 643 41.63 -33.20 33.88
N PRO A 644 41.97 -34.48 34.23
CA PRO A 644 42.47 -35.53 33.29
C PRO A 644 42.19 -37.03 33.62
N GLY A 645 42.65 -37.97 32.76
CA GLY A 645 42.94 -39.38 33.16
C GLY A 645 42.65 -40.53 32.18
N THR A 646 43.63 -40.92 31.35
CA THR A 646 43.73 -42.18 30.55
C THR A 646 44.45 -43.31 31.36
N PRO A 647 44.60 -44.62 30.95
CA PRO A 647 44.84 -45.14 29.56
C PRO A 647 44.39 -46.58 29.14
N GLY A 648 44.59 -46.90 27.83
CA GLY A 648 44.77 -48.27 27.27
C GLY A 648 43.68 -48.78 26.29
N SER A 649 43.95 -49.44 25.14
CA SER A 649 45.23 -49.73 24.45
C SER A 649 45.11 -50.15 22.95
N HIS A 650 46.11 -49.76 22.14
CA HIS A 650 46.79 -50.47 21.02
C HIS A 650 46.26 -50.69 19.55
N ARG A 651 47.22 -50.45 18.62
CA ARG A 651 47.38 -50.77 17.16
C ARG A 651 46.58 -49.89 16.16
N GLY A 652 47.20 -49.23 15.16
CA GLY A 652 48.63 -49.10 14.79
C GLY A 652 48.91 -48.00 13.74
N PHE A 653 50.16 -47.53 13.69
CA PHE A 653 50.75 -46.48 12.80
C PHE A 653 51.23 -47.08 11.43
N PRO A 654 51.81 -46.34 10.44
CA PRO A 654 52.36 -44.94 10.40
C PRO A 654 51.63 -44.00 9.40
N GLY A 655 51.80 -42.66 9.34
CA GLY A 655 52.93 -41.72 9.59
C GLY A 655 53.25 -41.03 8.24
N GLY A 656 53.15 -39.71 8.02
CA GLY A 656 53.82 -38.56 8.67
C GLY A 656 55.05 -38.13 7.83
N PRO A 657 55.56 -36.86 7.83
CA PRO A 657 55.16 -35.65 8.55
C PRO A 657 55.03 -34.38 7.64
N PRO A 658 54.85 -33.15 8.19
CA PRO A 658 54.92 -31.87 7.47
C PRO A 658 56.21 -31.04 7.75
N PHE A 659 56.27 -29.84 7.14
CA PHE A 659 57.14 -28.65 7.39
C PHE A 659 58.47 -28.42 6.64
N GLN A 660 58.67 -27.10 6.38
CA GLN A 660 59.91 -26.31 6.20
C GLN A 660 60.80 -26.44 4.95
N GLY A 661 60.84 -25.33 4.19
CA GLY A 661 62.08 -24.56 4.02
C GLY A 661 62.79 -24.61 2.65
N GLY A 662 63.19 -23.42 2.15
CA GLY A 662 64.46 -23.26 1.42
C GLY A 662 64.43 -23.21 -0.12
N PHE A 663 64.61 -21.99 -0.64
CA PHE A 663 65.50 -21.59 -1.75
C PHE A 663 65.66 -22.41 -3.07
N GLU A 664 65.62 -21.64 -4.16
CA GLU A 664 66.36 -21.76 -5.42
C GLU A 664 65.88 -22.68 -6.58
N ARG A 665 66.24 -22.23 -7.79
CA ARG A 665 65.87 -22.70 -9.14
C ARG A 665 66.99 -23.63 -9.70
N PRO A 666 66.97 -24.16 -10.96
CA PRO A 666 66.00 -24.02 -12.06
C PRO A 666 65.63 -25.33 -12.82
N GLY A 667 64.68 -25.27 -13.75
CA GLY A 667 64.48 -26.34 -14.76
C GLY A 667 63.15 -26.34 -15.53
N SER A 668 63.14 -25.71 -16.72
CA SER A 668 62.26 -25.99 -17.89
C SER A 668 61.65 -27.41 -17.94
N ARG A 669 60.39 -27.69 -18.33
CA ARG A 669 59.34 -27.08 -19.20
C ARG A 669 57.96 -27.72 -18.83
N CYS A 670 56.77 -27.38 -19.35
CA CYS A 670 56.32 -26.51 -20.45
C CYS A 670 54.88 -25.97 -20.23
N HIS A 671 54.38 -25.22 -21.23
CA HIS A 671 53.02 -24.71 -21.49
C HIS A 671 51.78 -25.24 -20.73
N PHE A 672 51.04 -24.31 -20.11
CA PHE A 672 49.63 -23.98 -20.40
C PHE A 672 49.31 -22.64 -19.73
N ASP A 673 48.96 -21.58 -20.48
CA ASP A 673 48.73 -20.24 -19.91
C ASP A 673 47.28 -20.04 -19.46
N GLY A 674 47.15 -19.54 -18.22
CA GLY A 674 45.94 -19.16 -17.50
C GLY A 674 46.22 -17.95 -16.58
N PRO A 675 45.21 -17.43 -15.85
CA PRO A 675 45.04 -15.97 -15.71
C PRO A 675 45.48 -15.35 -14.36
N ASP A 676 45.22 -14.04 -14.27
CA ASP A 676 45.08 -13.18 -13.07
C ASP A 676 46.33 -12.78 -12.26
N ASN A 677 46.61 -11.47 -12.22
CA ASN A 677 46.39 -10.62 -11.03
C ASN A 677 46.90 -9.18 -11.22
N PHE A 678 46.22 -8.20 -10.61
CA PHE A 678 46.75 -6.86 -10.35
C PHE A 678 46.32 -6.41 -8.95
N GLU A 679 47.26 -6.34 -8.02
CA GLU A 679 47.05 -5.68 -6.73
C GLU A 679 47.49 -4.20 -6.77
N ARG A 680 46.69 -3.39 -6.06
CA ARG A 680 47.01 -2.28 -5.14
C ARG A 680 48.25 -1.36 -5.34
N GLU A 681 48.01 -0.13 -4.86
CA GLU A 681 48.94 0.96 -4.53
C GLU A 681 49.57 1.79 -5.68
N ARG A 682 48.96 2.98 -5.91
CA ARG A 682 49.69 4.23 -5.64
C ARG A 682 48.76 5.42 -5.34
N ILE A 683 49.09 6.16 -4.29
CA ILE A 683 48.55 7.48 -3.95
C ILE A 683 49.69 8.51 -4.11
N CYS A 684 49.31 9.79 -4.28
CA CYS A 684 50.12 11.04 -4.21
C CYS A 684 50.79 11.58 -5.50
N ARG A 685 50.52 12.90 -5.69
CA ARG A 685 51.05 13.87 -6.69
C ARG A 685 50.46 13.65 -8.10
N GLU A 686 50.07 14.70 -8.83
CA GLU A 686 50.63 16.07 -8.89
C GLU A 686 49.62 17.21 -8.66
N ARG A 687 50.16 18.42 -8.46
CA ARG A 687 49.45 19.71 -8.47
C ARG A 687 50.08 20.64 -9.51
N ASP A 688 49.32 21.66 -9.89
CA ASP A 688 49.73 22.95 -10.47
C ASP A 688 50.25 22.95 -11.93
N PHE A 689 49.43 23.49 -12.85
CA PHE A 689 49.76 24.73 -13.57
C PHE A 689 48.50 25.37 -14.22
N ASP A 690 48.09 26.48 -13.61
CA ASP A 690 47.60 27.76 -14.15
C ASP A 690 46.36 27.94 -15.07
N ARG A 691 45.38 28.64 -14.47
CA ARG A 691 44.85 29.99 -14.82
C ARG A 691 44.38 30.28 -16.26
N HIS A 692 43.05 30.41 -16.41
CA HIS A 692 42.35 31.68 -16.75
C HIS A 692 40.83 31.53 -16.54
N GLY A 693 40.17 32.53 -15.94
CA GLY A 693 38.70 32.72 -15.97
C GLY A 693 38.29 33.66 -17.12
N PRO A 694 37.00 34.05 -17.28
CA PRO A 694 36.04 34.35 -16.20
C PRO A 694 34.62 33.75 -16.48
N PRO A 695 33.44 34.31 -16.08
CA PRO A 695 32.58 33.58 -15.13
C PRO A 695 31.09 33.39 -15.53
N GLY A 696 30.39 32.51 -14.79
CA GLY A 696 28.97 32.73 -14.45
C GLY A 696 27.94 31.66 -14.88
N SER A 697 27.57 30.79 -13.94
CA SER A 697 26.16 30.47 -13.57
C SER A 697 26.15 29.32 -12.55
N GLY A 698 25.80 29.60 -11.30
CA GLY A 698 25.82 28.58 -10.24
C GLY A 698 24.60 27.67 -10.27
N TYR A 699 24.81 26.36 -10.28
CA TYR A 699 23.78 25.37 -9.95
C TYR A 699 24.10 24.77 -8.57
N ASN A 700 23.34 25.17 -7.55
CA ASN A 700 23.41 24.56 -6.23
C ASN A 700 22.93 23.09 -6.30
N THR A 701 23.83 22.14 -6.06
CA THR A 701 23.45 20.81 -5.59
C THR A 701 22.87 20.93 -4.17
N PRO A 702 21.64 20.47 -3.91
CA PRO A 702 21.12 20.46 -2.55
C PRO A 702 21.90 19.46 -1.69
N GLN A 703 22.54 19.95 -0.64
CA GLN A 703 22.89 19.10 0.51
C GLN A 703 21.59 18.54 1.12
N PRO A 704 21.58 17.31 1.66
CA PRO A 704 20.47 16.86 2.49
C PRO A 704 20.28 17.82 3.69
N PRO A 705 19.06 17.98 4.21
CA PRO A 705 18.84 18.81 5.39
C PRO A 705 19.66 18.25 6.57
N PRO A 706 20.30 19.11 7.39
CA PRO A 706 20.90 18.65 8.65
C PRO A 706 19.80 18.14 9.57
N PHE A 707 20.00 16.93 10.12
CA PHE A 707 19.09 16.26 11.04
C PHE A 707 19.00 16.96 12.42
#